data_AF-A0A800MHC4-F1
#
_entry.id   AF-A0A800MHC4-F1
#
_cell.length_a   1.000
_cell.length_b   1.000
_cell.length_c   1.000
_cell.angle_alpha   90.00
_cell.angle_beta   90.00
_cell.angle_gamma   90.00
#
_symmetry.space_group_name_H-M   'P 1'
#
loop_
_entity.id
_entity.type
_entity.pdbx_description
1 polymer ?
#
loop_
_entity_poly.entity_id
_entity_poly.type
_entity_poly.pdbx_seq_one_letter_code
_entity_poly.pdbx_strand_id
1 'polypeptide(L)'
;MIRLSWINSIAPLLVAISLFSYSAAAQENIPLIPDSKIISLETQLAEVKQAKSSARKKLGIRRVIREADALLEQNRAAPNRFQILAILFRGQQDLLGLDGSASNRAAFLETCRQLAAAPNEYAAVRLDADLLLSQTELARQGADLQARAKALRPMVERYLDTEVEAKVVRIAMLMALEFGDTAVVNNLRQVIAQRFAGDLEMINFQRDKLAGQVFGAPFIGSFETADGKVVRLPMDYLGTTTAMYFWSKDNGGEEDLKELAAAWKQVKGEAAGRYQIVSFNVDNLPDAGQGTLRALGLDWPALKLPAGRDSPIYQAYARRDPTIRTVSPTGYAAIYMSSGRRSRGYERNFQSYLARVWTHQRYSSQLQSVFAGEFLILDTLGDFDPAAPPEWKAVSGADAEDEGSLIRTAASVPEDKLRAIQACFIKPPLRYRTPFEQVRANYVRADALCRQAIAEHPEAEDLWIVRNRRIIALLGLWKISCDRTHFESALSEAQAALAQGYPSGTDVVARFCLARQALRAAQTDPETVISGFMQATGGEHGQGAALTAAAILSLDAGDRVLHEKYRRAVLDNHIDDPMLWTASSFMLDRYHRYWLYHPPFVAGWTYGRRQGYFLAWGQAEDAKRTLHAELKTLDGDTIRIPEDTAGKWTVISFVSNAQGSAMLRGTTQFVEARPFEDLNLMAAVLGDDADAIRAALEEKKTPDDFPTLLLPDGLQHPIIHQLGILAEDTRPNIVMLRPDGSIAVALSGLTMSSQTGNVIQHVLEWHDEKAVDAALARGDLGEAKRLAFAHAPLEEPTPPDQKKKPAKKISVPHLRSRAKVYMAMENWKAAYADIQETYLSVNSKAGYISMRTAELDEVEELKAAILRAIEQADSGE
;
A
#
# COMPACT_ATOMS: atom_id res chain seq x y z
N MET A 1 -3.02 -6.07 -52.84
CA MET A 1 -3.52 -6.16 -54.23
C MET A 1 -4.86 -6.87 -54.18
N ILE A 2 -5.90 -6.35 -54.88
CA ILE A 2 -7.34 -6.68 -54.80
C ILE A 2 -8.04 -5.91 -53.65
N ARG A 3 -8.52 -4.65 -53.84
CA ARG A 3 -9.82 -4.19 -54.41
C ARG A 3 -11.02 -4.84 -53.68
N LEU A 4 -12.03 -4.16 -53.14
CA LEU A 4 -12.65 -2.87 -53.41
C LEU A 4 -13.41 -2.42 -52.13
N SER A 5 -13.53 -1.10 -51.94
CA SER A 5 -14.39 -0.43 -50.95
C SER A 5 -15.86 -0.85 -51.11
N TRP A 6 -16.71 -0.60 -50.10
CA TRP A 6 -17.90 0.27 -50.19
C TRP A 6 -18.52 0.44 -48.79
N ILE A 7 -18.69 1.69 -48.43
CA ILE A 7 -19.37 2.24 -47.26
C ILE A 7 -20.88 2.06 -47.46
N ASN A 8 -21.54 1.43 -46.48
CA ASN A 8 -22.78 1.93 -45.87
C ASN A 8 -23.27 0.95 -44.81
N SER A 9 -23.81 1.51 -43.73
CA SER A 9 -24.67 0.86 -42.72
C SER A 9 -23.98 0.15 -41.56
N ILE A 10 -23.42 0.90 -40.59
CA ILE A 10 -23.34 0.43 -39.19
C ILE A 10 -23.67 1.57 -38.22
N ALA A 11 -24.96 1.86 -38.13
CA ALA A 11 -25.70 2.25 -36.92
C ALA A 11 -27.18 2.08 -37.31
N PRO A 12 -27.89 1.04 -36.82
CA PRO A 12 -28.07 0.82 -35.40
C PRO A 12 -27.97 -0.67 -34.99
N LEU A 13 -27.01 -1.00 -34.12
CA LEU A 13 -27.07 -2.21 -33.30
C LEU A 13 -26.66 -1.89 -31.87
N LEU A 14 -27.17 -0.75 -31.39
CA LEU A 14 -27.05 -0.21 -30.04
C LEU A 14 -28.29 -0.55 -29.18
N VAL A 15 -28.90 -1.71 -29.42
CA VAL A 15 -30.05 -2.23 -28.63
C VAL A 15 -29.87 -3.72 -28.26
N ALA A 16 -28.66 -4.27 -28.36
CA ALA A 16 -28.38 -5.70 -28.07
C ALA A 16 -27.44 -5.97 -26.88
N ILE A 17 -27.22 -4.99 -25.98
CA ILE A 17 -26.44 -5.19 -24.74
C ILE A 17 -27.16 -4.55 -23.53
N SER A 18 -28.49 -4.70 -23.49
CA SER A 18 -29.33 -4.34 -22.33
C SER A 18 -30.38 -5.42 -22.01
N LEU A 19 -30.14 -6.66 -22.46
CA LEU A 19 -30.93 -7.84 -22.11
C LEU A 19 -30.01 -8.99 -21.68
N PHE A 20 -29.06 -8.72 -20.78
CA PHE A 20 -28.83 -9.65 -19.66
C PHE A 20 -29.61 -9.11 -18.45
N SER A 21 -30.91 -8.88 -18.66
CA SER A 21 -31.84 -9.13 -17.57
C SER A 21 -31.57 -10.55 -17.14
N TYR A 22 -31.17 -10.69 -15.88
CA TYR A 22 -31.20 -11.94 -15.14
C TYR A 22 -32.34 -12.78 -15.72
N SER A 23 -31.98 -13.90 -16.36
CA SER A 23 -32.92 -15.01 -16.38
C SER A 23 -33.09 -15.38 -14.91
N ALA A 24 -34.04 -14.72 -14.24
CA ALA A 24 -34.78 -15.32 -13.15
C ALA A 24 -35.52 -16.51 -13.77
N ALA A 25 -34.75 -17.52 -14.18
CA ALA A 25 -35.23 -18.87 -14.34
C ALA A 25 -35.90 -19.16 -13.00
N ALA A 26 -37.20 -19.46 -13.06
CA ALA A 26 -38.02 -19.76 -11.91
C ALA A 26 -37.21 -20.56 -10.89
N GLN A 27 -36.76 -19.88 -9.84
CA GLN A 27 -36.11 -20.52 -8.71
C GLN A 27 -37.27 -21.21 -8.02
N GLU A 28 -37.48 -22.49 -8.32
CA GLU A 28 -38.36 -23.34 -7.53
C GLU A 28 -38.03 -23.04 -6.07
N ASN A 29 -39.05 -22.62 -5.32
CA ASN A 29 -38.90 -22.28 -3.90
C ASN A 29 -38.69 -23.60 -3.15
N ILE A 30 -37.47 -24.15 -3.22
CA ILE A 30 -37.10 -25.41 -2.58
C ILE A 30 -37.28 -25.20 -1.08
N PRO A 31 -38.18 -25.95 -0.43
CA PRO A 31 -38.50 -25.72 0.97
C PRO A 31 -37.28 -25.95 1.87
N LEU A 32 -37.07 -25.03 2.82
CA LEU A 32 -36.05 -25.16 3.85
C LEU A 32 -36.43 -26.25 4.85
N ILE A 33 -35.43 -26.90 5.42
CA ILE A 33 -35.62 -27.78 6.58
C ILE A 33 -36.07 -26.91 7.77
N PRO A 34 -37.17 -27.24 8.46
CA PRO A 34 -37.66 -26.43 9.58
C PRO A 34 -36.64 -26.33 10.73
N ASP A 35 -36.41 -25.12 11.24
CA ASP A 35 -35.49 -24.84 12.36
C ASP A 35 -35.79 -25.67 13.61
N SER A 36 -37.07 -25.95 13.88
CA SER A 36 -37.47 -26.79 15.01
C SER A 36 -36.89 -28.21 14.94
N LYS A 37 -36.71 -28.77 13.75
CA LYS A 37 -36.08 -30.09 13.56
C LYS A 37 -34.57 -30.02 13.76
N ILE A 38 -33.93 -28.95 13.28
CA ILE A 38 -32.49 -28.71 13.45
C ILE A 38 -32.16 -28.55 14.95
N ILE A 39 -32.88 -27.65 15.65
CA ILE A 39 -32.73 -27.41 17.08
C ILE A 39 -32.97 -28.69 17.91
N SER A 40 -33.96 -29.49 17.51
CA SER A 40 -34.22 -30.78 18.17
C SER A 40 -33.02 -31.73 18.08
N LEU A 41 -32.43 -31.88 16.89
CA LEU A 41 -31.24 -32.73 16.70
C LEU A 41 -30.02 -32.20 17.46
N GLU A 42 -29.82 -30.87 17.51
CA GLU A 42 -28.74 -30.27 18.30
C GLU A 42 -28.91 -30.52 19.81
N THR A 43 -30.14 -30.37 20.30
CA THR A 43 -30.47 -30.61 21.70
C THR A 43 -30.23 -32.07 22.06
N GLN A 44 -30.74 -33.00 21.24
CA GLN A 44 -30.50 -34.44 21.44
C GLN A 44 -28.99 -34.77 21.46
N LEU A 45 -28.21 -34.21 20.53
CA LEU A 45 -26.76 -34.43 20.50
C LEU A 45 -26.08 -33.93 21.78
N ALA A 46 -26.46 -32.75 22.26
CA ALA A 46 -25.95 -32.17 23.50
C ALA A 46 -26.32 -33.00 24.75
N GLU A 47 -27.56 -33.47 24.85
CA GLU A 47 -28.03 -34.31 25.96
C GLU A 47 -27.30 -35.66 26.00
N VAL A 48 -27.09 -36.29 24.85
CA VAL A 48 -26.39 -37.58 24.77
C VAL A 48 -24.95 -37.46 25.27
N LYS A 49 -24.28 -36.31 25.09
CA LYS A 49 -22.91 -36.08 25.62
C LYS A 49 -22.84 -36.16 27.15
N GLN A 50 -23.94 -35.90 27.85
CA GLN A 50 -24.02 -35.92 29.31
C GLN A 50 -24.25 -37.33 29.91
N ALA A 51 -24.49 -38.36 29.08
CA ALA A 51 -24.79 -39.70 29.59
C ALA A 51 -23.61 -40.31 30.39
N LYS A 52 -23.92 -41.02 31.49
CA LYS A 52 -22.89 -41.51 32.43
C LYS A 52 -22.04 -42.71 31.95
N SER A 53 -22.46 -43.43 30.90
CA SER A 53 -21.71 -44.60 30.40
C SER A 53 -21.42 -44.51 28.91
N SER A 54 -20.22 -44.98 28.51
CA SER A 54 -19.76 -44.98 27.11
C SER A 54 -20.71 -45.73 26.16
N ALA A 55 -21.26 -46.86 26.60
CA ALA A 55 -22.24 -47.63 25.81
C ALA A 55 -23.53 -46.83 25.54
N ARG A 56 -24.04 -46.07 26.52
CA ARG A 56 -25.21 -45.20 26.35
C ARG A 56 -24.92 -44.01 25.46
N LYS A 57 -23.74 -43.37 25.59
CA LYS A 57 -23.30 -42.30 24.68
C LYS A 57 -23.25 -42.78 23.24
N LYS A 58 -22.61 -43.93 23.00
CA LYS A 58 -22.48 -44.55 21.67
C LYS A 58 -23.84 -44.85 21.03
N LEU A 59 -24.77 -45.42 21.79
CA LEU A 59 -26.13 -45.72 21.29
C LEU A 59 -26.91 -44.43 20.97
N GLY A 60 -26.85 -43.43 21.86
CA GLY A 60 -27.50 -42.14 21.66
C GLY A 60 -26.97 -41.40 20.43
N ILE A 61 -25.65 -41.35 20.26
CA ILE A 61 -25.02 -40.67 19.12
C ILE A 61 -25.43 -41.37 17.82
N ARG A 62 -25.41 -42.70 17.76
CA ARG A 62 -25.87 -43.47 16.59
C ARG A 62 -27.36 -43.28 16.28
N ARG A 63 -28.18 -42.89 17.27
CA ARG A 63 -29.59 -42.56 17.05
C ARG A 63 -29.70 -41.18 16.40
N VAL A 64 -29.02 -40.17 16.95
CA VAL A 64 -28.98 -38.82 16.36
C VAL A 64 -28.45 -38.84 14.93
N ILE A 65 -27.37 -39.59 14.65
CA ILE A 65 -26.82 -39.76 13.29
C ILE A 65 -27.90 -40.31 12.34
N ARG A 66 -28.63 -41.36 12.73
CA ARG A 66 -29.70 -41.94 11.90
C ARG A 66 -30.87 -40.98 11.66
N GLU A 67 -31.23 -40.19 12.67
CA GLU A 67 -32.29 -39.18 12.55
C GLU A 67 -31.86 -38.03 11.63
N ALA A 68 -30.59 -37.62 11.69
CA ALA A 68 -30.00 -36.64 10.79
C ALA A 68 -29.90 -37.15 9.34
N ASP A 69 -29.44 -38.40 9.12
CA ASP A 69 -29.38 -39.02 7.79
C ASP A 69 -30.77 -39.10 7.15
N ALA A 70 -31.78 -39.54 7.90
CA ALA A 70 -33.15 -39.61 7.41
C ALA A 70 -33.69 -38.22 6.99
N LEU A 71 -33.30 -37.17 7.72
CA LEU A 71 -33.71 -35.81 7.42
C LEU A 71 -32.99 -35.26 6.18
N LEU A 72 -31.71 -35.57 5.99
CA LEU A 72 -30.95 -35.22 4.78
C LEU A 72 -31.51 -35.93 3.53
N GLU A 73 -31.85 -37.20 3.65
CA GLU A 73 -32.45 -38.00 2.58
C GLU A 73 -33.78 -37.42 2.09
N GLN A 74 -34.60 -36.92 3.01
CA GLN A 74 -35.88 -36.27 2.68
C GLN A 74 -35.72 -34.87 2.08
N ASN A 75 -34.56 -34.21 2.27
CA ASN A 75 -34.34 -32.80 1.95
C ASN A 75 -33.04 -32.57 1.18
N ARG A 76 -32.69 -33.48 0.26
CA ARG A 76 -31.40 -33.46 -0.47
C ARG A 76 -31.10 -32.15 -1.21
N ALA A 77 -32.13 -31.47 -1.71
CA ALA A 77 -31.99 -30.22 -2.46
C ALA A 77 -32.06 -28.96 -1.58
N ALA A 78 -32.43 -29.07 -0.30
CA ALA A 78 -32.63 -27.91 0.57
C ALA A 78 -31.33 -27.09 0.73
N PRO A 79 -31.38 -25.75 0.60
CA PRO A 79 -30.22 -24.88 0.79
C PRO A 79 -29.59 -25.02 2.18
N ASN A 80 -30.42 -25.17 3.23
CA ASN A 80 -29.95 -25.27 4.61
C ASN A 80 -29.58 -26.68 5.08
N ARG A 81 -29.51 -27.68 4.18
CA ARG A 81 -29.11 -29.06 4.52
C ARG A 81 -27.72 -29.15 5.16
N PHE A 82 -26.85 -28.19 4.90
CA PHE A 82 -25.50 -28.13 5.47
C PHE A 82 -25.53 -27.96 7.00
N GLN A 83 -26.59 -27.40 7.57
CA GLN A 83 -26.79 -27.36 9.03
C GLN A 83 -26.98 -28.76 9.61
N ILE A 84 -27.71 -29.64 8.90
CA ILE A 84 -27.86 -31.05 9.32
C ILE A 84 -26.55 -31.81 9.11
N LEU A 85 -25.83 -31.58 8.01
CA LEU A 85 -24.49 -32.15 7.82
C LEU A 85 -23.51 -31.72 8.92
N ALA A 86 -23.62 -30.50 9.45
CA ALA A 86 -22.84 -30.04 10.59
C ALA A 86 -23.13 -30.81 11.88
N ILE A 87 -24.40 -31.16 12.11
CA ILE A 87 -24.80 -32.02 13.24
C ILE A 87 -24.30 -33.44 13.04
N LEU A 88 -24.45 -33.98 11.83
CA LEU A 88 -23.98 -35.30 11.44
C LEU A 88 -22.46 -35.43 11.64
N PHE A 89 -21.70 -34.43 11.18
CA PHE A 89 -20.26 -34.34 11.36
C PHE A 89 -19.86 -34.37 12.84
N ARG A 90 -20.46 -33.51 13.68
CA ARG A 90 -20.19 -33.47 15.12
C ARG A 90 -20.51 -34.81 15.80
N GLY A 91 -21.67 -35.40 15.47
CA GLY A 91 -22.07 -36.70 16.00
C GLY A 91 -21.13 -37.82 15.58
N GLN A 92 -20.71 -37.87 14.31
CA GLN A 92 -19.76 -38.87 13.81
C GLN A 92 -18.36 -38.68 14.41
N GLN A 93 -17.92 -37.43 14.62
CA GLN A 93 -16.67 -37.13 15.32
C GLN A 93 -16.69 -37.65 16.76
N ASP A 94 -17.77 -37.39 17.51
CA ASP A 94 -17.93 -37.92 18.88
C ASP A 94 -17.99 -39.47 18.88
N LEU A 95 -18.66 -40.06 17.87
CA LEU A 95 -18.73 -41.52 17.72
C LEU A 95 -17.34 -42.11 17.46
N LEU A 96 -16.51 -41.48 16.63
CA LEU A 96 -15.14 -41.92 16.37
C LEU A 96 -14.27 -41.91 17.63
N GLY A 97 -14.44 -40.92 18.50
CA GLY A 97 -13.77 -40.88 19.81
C GLY A 97 -14.12 -42.04 20.73
N LEU A 98 -15.28 -42.68 20.53
CA LEU A 98 -15.76 -43.84 21.30
C LEU A 98 -15.60 -45.18 20.56
N ASP A 99 -15.53 -45.15 19.22
CA ASP A 99 -15.55 -46.31 18.33
C ASP A 99 -14.84 -46.00 17.00
N GLY A 100 -13.53 -46.18 16.98
CA GLY A 100 -12.67 -45.90 15.82
C GLY A 100 -12.72 -46.94 14.69
N SER A 101 -13.84 -47.63 14.49
CA SER A 101 -13.98 -48.64 13.42
C SER A 101 -13.71 -48.06 12.03
N ALA A 102 -13.24 -48.90 11.09
CA ALA A 102 -12.99 -48.48 9.71
C ALA A 102 -14.28 -47.96 9.02
N SER A 103 -15.42 -48.57 9.33
CA SER A 103 -16.73 -48.15 8.82
C SER A 103 -17.11 -46.74 9.30
N ASN A 104 -16.91 -46.43 10.59
CA ASN A 104 -17.20 -45.09 11.10
C ASN A 104 -16.25 -44.04 10.51
N ARG A 105 -14.98 -44.40 10.26
CA ARG A 105 -14.01 -43.51 9.60
C ARG A 105 -14.42 -43.21 8.15
N ALA A 106 -14.85 -44.23 7.41
CA ALA A 106 -15.33 -44.05 6.04
C ALA A 106 -16.58 -43.15 5.97
N ALA A 107 -17.56 -43.38 6.86
CA ALA A 107 -18.77 -42.56 6.94
C ALA A 107 -18.45 -41.10 7.31
N PHE A 108 -17.52 -40.89 8.24
CA PHE A 108 -17.08 -39.55 8.63
C PHE A 108 -16.39 -38.81 7.48
N LEU A 109 -15.46 -39.45 6.77
CA LEU A 109 -14.81 -38.86 5.61
C LEU A 109 -15.79 -38.54 4.48
N GLU A 110 -16.83 -39.35 4.29
CA GLU A 110 -17.89 -39.06 3.33
C GLU A 110 -18.69 -37.81 3.70
N THR A 111 -19.07 -37.67 4.98
CA THR A 111 -19.70 -36.43 5.47
C THR A 111 -18.78 -35.22 5.28
N CYS A 112 -17.46 -35.37 5.51
CA CYS A 112 -16.52 -34.29 5.25
C CYS A 112 -16.53 -33.87 3.78
N ARG A 113 -16.57 -34.82 2.82
CA ARG A 113 -16.65 -34.50 1.38
C ARG A 113 -17.92 -33.75 1.02
N GLN A 114 -19.05 -34.12 1.63
CA GLN A 114 -20.31 -33.42 1.42
C GLN A 114 -20.26 -32.00 2.00
N LEU A 115 -19.68 -31.83 3.19
CA LEU A 115 -19.46 -30.51 3.78
C LEU A 115 -18.48 -29.66 2.96
N ALA A 116 -17.45 -30.26 2.36
CA ALA A 116 -16.51 -29.56 1.49
C ALA A 116 -17.21 -28.88 0.30
N ALA A 117 -18.41 -29.32 -0.11
CA ALA A 117 -19.21 -28.67 -1.14
C ALA A 117 -20.11 -27.52 -0.63
N ALA A 118 -20.12 -27.23 0.67
CA ALA A 118 -20.98 -26.19 1.25
C ALA A 118 -20.59 -24.79 0.77
N PRO A 119 -21.53 -23.84 0.61
CA PRO A 119 -21.23 -22.45 0.29
C PRO A 119 -20.56 -21.70 1.47
N ASN A 120 -20.09 -20.48 1.23
CA ASN A 120 -19.34 -19.69 2.21
C ASN A 120 -20.12 -19.34 3.48
N GLU A 121 -21.46 -19.33 3.42
CA GLU A 121 -22.34 -19.18 4.60
C GLU A 121 -22.14 -20.29 5.65
N TYR A 122 -21.58 -21.44 5.26
CA TYR A 122 -21.26 -22.56 6.15
C TYR A 122 -19.75 -22.76 6.33
N ALA A 123 -18.94 -21.73 6.06
CA ALA A 123 -17.49 -21.82 6.09
C ALA A 123 -16.95 -22.31 7.44
N ALA A 124 -17.58 -21.94 8.57
CA ALA A 124 -17.12 -22.37 9.89
C ALA A 124 -17.09 -23.90 10.08
N VAL A 125 -18.12 -24.60 9.60
CA VAL A 125 -18.20 -26.06 9.70
C VAL A 125 -17.42 -26.72 8.56
N ARG A 126 -17.45 -26.12 7.36
CA ARG A 126 -16.69 -26.60 6.19
C ARG A 126 -15.19 -26.64 6.47
N LEU A 127 -14.65 -25.66 7.21
CA LEU A 127 -13.22 -25.55 7.50
C LEU A 127 -12.66 -26.77 8.23
N ASP A 128 -13.36 -27.23 9.26
CA ASP A 128 -12.89 -28.37 10.05
C ASP A 128 -12.91 -29.67 9.19
N ALA A 129 -13.92 -29.83 8.32
CA ALA A 129 -14.01 -30.93 7.37
C ALA A 129 -12.90 -30.89 6.30
N ASP A 130 -12.66 -29.72 5.69
CA ASP A 130 -11.61 -29.51 4.69
C ASP A 130 -10.21 -29.78 5.27
N LEU A 131 -9.93 -29.32 6.49
CA LEU A 131 -8.65 -29.55 7.16
C LEU A 131 -8.39 -31.05 7.36
N LEU A 132 -9.41 -31.79 7.79
CA LEU A 132 -9.34 -33.23 7.98
C LEU A 132 -9.15 -33.99 6.66
N LEU A 133 -9.88 -33.60 5.60
CA LEU A 133 -9.74 -34.20 4.28
C LEU A 133 -8.33 -33.97 3.72
N SER A 134 -7.86 -32.72 3.75
CA SER A 134 -6.54 -32.34 3.28
C SER A 134 -5.44 -33.16 3.97
N GLN A 135 -5.46 -33.24 5.31
CA GLN A 135 -4.50 -34.04 6.06
C GLN A 135 -4.58 -35.54 5.70
N THR A 136 -5.78 -36.09 5.54
CA THR A 136 -5.99 -37.51 5.20
C THR A 136 -5.47 -37.84 3.81
N GLU A 137 -5.74 -36.98 2.82
CA GLU A 137 -5.32 -37.17 1.44
C GLU A 137 -3.80 -37.04 1.27
N LEU A 138 -3.20 -36.02 1.88
CA LEU A 138 -1.75 -35.83 1.91
C LEU A 138 -1.04 -37.01 2.58
N ALA A 139 -1.59 -37.51 3.69
CA ALA A 139 -1.06 -38.70 4.35
C ALA A 139 -1.15 -39.95 3.45
N ARG A 140 -2.27 -40.15 2.76
CA ARG A 140 -2.46 -41.25 1.80
C ARG A 140 -1.48 -41.19 0.64
N GLN A 141 -1.12 -39.99 0.20
CA GLN A 141 -0.14 -39.75 -0.87
C GLN A 141 1.32 -39.85 -0.41
N GLY A 142 1.58 -40.08 0.89
CA GLY A 142 2.94 -40.10 1.43
C GLY A 142 3.62 -38.73 1.40
N ALA A 143 2.85 -37.64 1.42
CA ALA A 143 3.38 -36.28 1.35
C ALA A 143 4.33 -35.98 2.52
N ASP A 144 5.51 -35.45 2.19
CA ASP A 144 6.50 -34.95 3.14
C ASP A 144 6.06 -33.62 3.79
N LEU A 145 6.87 -33.10 4.72
CA LEU A 145 6.57 -31.84 5.43
C LEU A 145 6.43 -30.65 4.48
N GLN A 146 7.22 -30.61 3.40
CA GLN A 146 7.20 -29.54 2.41
C GLN A 146 5.92 -29.57 1.57
N ALA A 147 5.54 -30.74 1.05
CA ALA A 147 4.30 -30.93 0.32
C ALA A 147 3.07 -30.58 1.18
N ARG A 148 3.10 -30.95 2.47
CA ARG A 148 2.04 -30.58 3.43
C ARG A 148 1.97 -29.07 3.68
N ALA A 149 3.10 -28.40 3.82
CA ALA A 149 3.13 -26.95 4.00
C ALA A 149 2.60 -26.21 2.75
N LYS A 150 3.01 -26.64 1.55
CA LYS A 150 2.55 -26.05 0.29
C LYS A 150 1.03 -26.16 0.10
N ALA A 151 0.42 -27.25 0.56
CA ALA A 151 -1.04 -27.45 0.51
C ALA A 151 -1.84 -26.46 1.38
N LEU A 152 -1.20 -25.75 2.33
CA LEU A 152 -1.87 -24.75 3.16
C LEU A 152 -2.28 -23.50 2.37
N ARG A 153 -1.56 -23.14 1.29
CA ARG A 153 -1.86 -21.95 0.48
C ARG A 153 -3.26 -22.00 -0.16
N PRO A 154 -3.60 -23.01 -1.00
CA PRO A 154 -4.94 -23.10 -1.59
C PRO A 154 -6.03 -23.28 -0.52
N MET A 155 -5.70 -23.88 0.62
CA MET A 155 -6.63 -23.97 1.75
C MET A 155 -6.95 -22.59 2.32
N VAL A 156 -5.94 -21.74 2.58
CA VAL A 156 -6.17 -20.37 3.07
C VAL A 156 -6.92 -19.53 2.04
N GLU A 157 -6.52 -19.58 0.77
CA GLU A 157 -7.16 -18.85 -0.34
C GLU A 157 -8.66 -19.13 -0.43
N ARG A 158 -9.06 -20.39 -0.23
CA ARG A 158 -10.46 -20.82 -0.27
C ARG A 158 -11.36 -20.14 0.79
N TYR A 159 -10.77 -19.73 1.92
CA TYR A 159 -11.49 -19.17 3.06
C TYR A 159 -11.28 -17.67 3.23
N LEU A 160 -10.58 -17.02 2.29
CA LEU A 160 -10.56 -15.56 2.20
C LEU A 160 -12.00 -15.04 2.01
N ASP A 161 -12.29 -13.89 2.61
CA ASP A 161 -13.60 -13.23 2.56
C ASP A 161 -14.73 -14.05 3.20
N THR A 162 -14.41 -14.95 4.14
CA THR A 162 -15.38 -15.70 4.95
C THR A 162 -15.27 -15.35 6.44
N GLU A 163 -16.30 -15.67 7.22
CA GLU A 163 -16.31 -15.44 8.69
C GLU A 163 -15.17 -16.15 9.45
N VAL A 164 -14.57 -17.18 8.85
CA VAL A 164 -13.47 -17.96 9.46
C VAL A 164 -12.10 -17.67 8.87
N GLU A 165 -11.97 -16.62 8.07
CA GLU A 165 -10.70 -16.24 7.45
C GLU A 165 -9.56 -16.08 8.49
N ALA A 166 -9.80 -15.31 9.57
CA ALA A 166 -8.83 -15.13 10.63
C ALA A 166 -8.48 -16.45 11.35
N LYS A 167 -9.46 -17.37 11.48
CA LYS A 167 -9.25 -18.69 12.09
C LYS A 167 -8.35 -19.56 11.20
N VAL A 168 -8.62 -19.65 9.89
CA VAL A 168 -7.83 -20.48 8.97
C VAL A 168 -6.39 -19.99 8.88
N VAL A 169 -6.15 -18.67 8.87
CA VAL A 169 -4.80 -18.10 8.79
C VAL A 169 -4.00 -18.44 10.05
N ARG A 170 -4.61 -18.36 11.24
CA ARG A 170 -3.96 -18.76 12.50
C ARG A 170 -3.59 -20.25 12.50
N ILE A 171 -4.51 -21.13 12.07
CA ILE A 171 -4.26 -22.57 11.98
C ILE A 171 -3.13 -22.87 10.99
N ALA A 172 -3.21 -22.33 9.78
CA ALA A 172 -2.20 -22.52 8.75
C ALA A 172 -0.83 -22.00 9.20
N MET A 173 -0.78 -20.89 9.93
CA MET A 173 0.48 -20.33 10.44
C MET A 173 1.13 -21.26 11.48
N LEU A 174 0.36 -21.81 12.42
CA LEU A 174 0.88 -22.77 13.40
C LEU A 174 1.40 -24.04 12.70
N MET A 175 0.63 -24.58 11.76
CA MET A 175 1.04 -25.76 10.98
C MET A 175 2.32 -25.49 10.17
N ALA A 176 2.41 -24.33 9.51
CA ALA A 176 3.60 -23.96 8.73
C ALA A 176 4.85 -23.82 9.61
N LEU A 177 4.71 -23.28 10.83
CA LEU A 177 5.80 -23.22 11.81
C LEU A 177 6.23 -24.62 12.26
N GLU A 178 5.28 -25.53 12.51
CA GLU A 178 5.56 -26.92 12.86
C GLU A 178 6.27 -27.68 11.72
N PHE A 179 5.90 -27.40 10.46
CA PHE A 179 6.52 -28.00 9.28
C PHE A 179 7.90 -27.39 8.93
N GLY A 180 8.23 -26.22 9.48
CA GLY A 180 9.50 -25.53 9.22
C GLY A 180 9.59 -24.88 7.83
N ASP A 181 8.47 -24.66 7.15
CA ASP A 181 8.45 -24.04 5.82
C ASP A 181 8.41 -22.51 5.91
N THR A 182 9.59 -21.89 5.78
CA THR A 182 9.73 -20.44 5.87
C THR A 182 9.04 -19.68 4.74
N ALA A 183 8.84 -20.29 3.57
CA ALA A 183 8.19 -19.63 2.43
C ALA A 183 6.68 -19.51 2.67
N VAL A 184 6.05 -20.56 3.21
CA VAL A 184 4.64 -20.52 3.61
C VAL A 184 4.44 -19.58 4.81
N VAL A 185 5.33 -19.60 5.80
CA VAL A 185 5.29 -18.65 6.94
C VAL A 185 5.35 -17.19 6.46
N ASN A 186 6.23 -16.87 5.51
CA ASN A 186 6.35 -15.51 4.98
C ASN A 186 5.11 -15.09 4.18
N ASN A 187 4.56 -15.99 3.37
CA ASN A 187 3.31 -15.74 2.65
C ASN A 187 2.15 -15.46 3.63
N LEU A 188 1.98 -16.27 4.68
CA LEU A 188 0.94 -16.06 5.68
C LEU A 188 1.15 -14.77 6.49
N ARG A 189 2.42 -14.37 6.76
CA ARG A 189 2.72 -13.05 7.34
C ARG A 189 2.27 -11.91 6.44
N GLN A 190 2.42 -12.06 5.12
CA GLN A 190 1.92 -11.08 4.17
C GLN A 190 0.39 -11.01 4.17
N VAL A 191 -0.30 -12.16 4.22
CA VAL A 191 -1.76 -12.22 4.37
C VAL A 191 -2.19 -11.47 5.64
N ILE A 192 -1.56 -11.75 6.78
CA ILE A 192 -1.83 -11.04 8.04
C ILE A 192 -1.60 -9.53 7.90
N ALA A 193 -0.48 -9.11 7.31
CA ALA A 193 -0.15 -7.69 7.14
C ALA A 193 -1.04 -6.95 6.14
N GLN A 194 -1.74 -7.66 5.25
CA GLN A 194 -2.67 -7.08 4.29
C GLN A 194 -4.09 -7.03 4.84
N ARG A 195 -4.55 -8.12 5.48
CA ARG A 195 -5.97 -8.34 5.79
C ARG A 195 -6.31 -8.20 7.27
N PHE A 196 -5.33 -8.41 8.16
CA PHE A 196 -5.54 -8.47 9.61
C PHE A 196 -4.60 -7.55 10.39
N ALA A 197 -4.02 -6.54 9.73
CA ALA A 197 -3.02 -5.70 10.36
C ALA A 197 -3.56 -5.01 11.63
N GLY A 198 -4.83 -4.59 11.58
CA GLY A 198 -5.55 -3.93 12.68
C GLY A 198 -6.33 -4.82 13.62
N ASP A 199 -6.37 -6.13 13.37
CA ASP A 199 -7.15 -7.07 14.19
C ASP A 199 -6.44 -7.32 15.54
N LEU A 200 -7.10 -6.94 16.64
CA LEU A 200 -6.51 -7.03 17.98
C LEU A 200 -6.22 -8.49 18.41
N GLU A 201 -7.03 -9.46 17.99
CA GLU A 201 -6.77 -10.87 18.25
C GLU A 201 -5.57 -11.36 17.45
N MET A 202 -5.44 -10.94 16.19
CA MET A 202 -4.32 -11.30 15.33
C MET A 202 -3.02 -10.66 15.82
N ILE A 203 -3.05 -9.40 16.28
CA ILE A 203 -1.90 -8.74 16.92
C ILE A 203 -1.46 -9.55 18.15
N ASN A 204 -2.40 -9.94 19.02
CA ASN A 204 -2.09 -10.76 20.20
C ASN A 204 -1.55 -12.15 19.81
N PHE A 205 -2.17 -12.82 18.83
CA PHE A 205 -1.69 -14.08 18.30
C PHE A 205 -0.25 -13.95 17.80
N GLN A 206 0.07 -12.90 17.05
CA GLN A 206 1.43 -12.66 16.59
C GLN A 206 2.43 -12.48 17.74
N ARG A 207 2.05 -11.72 18.78
CA ARG A 207 2.87 -11.52 19.98
C ARG A 207 3.10 -12.81 20.78
N ASP A 208 2.10 -13.68 20.84
CA ASP A 208 2.13 -14.87 21.69
C ASP A 208 2.70 -16.10 21.00
N LYS A 209 2.53 -16.21 19.67
CA LYS A 209 2.82 -17.43 18.92
C LYS A 209 3.94 -17.30 17.90
N LEU A 210 4.22 -16.11 17.38
CA LEU A 210 5.24 -15.96 16.35
C LEU A 210 6.58 -15.58 16.96
N ALA A 211 7.66 -16.26 16.58
CA ALA A 211 8.99 -15.81 16.93
C ALA A 211 9.36 -14.54 16.13
N GLY A 212 9.96 -13.56 16.79
CA GLY A 212 10.36 -12.29 16.17
C GLY A 212 10.74 -11.25 17.22
N GLN A 213 11.45 -10.19 16.82
CA GLN A 213 11.75 -9.07 17.73
C GLN A 213 10.71 -7.95 17.63
N VAL A 214 10.17 -7.71 16.43
CA VAL A 214 9.21 -6.64 16.14
C VAL A 214 8.34 -6.98 14.92
N PHE A 215 7.09 -6.52 14.92
CA PHE A 215 6.26 -6.40 13.72
C PHE A 215 5.52 -5.05 13.73
N GLY A 216 4.97 -4.65 12.58
CA GLY A 216 4.18 -3.43 12.44
C GLY A 216 2.68 -3.71 12.44
N ALA A 217 1.92 -2.86 13.10
CA ALA A 217 0.45 -2.89 13.07
C ALA A 217 -0.09 -1.46 13.10
N PRO A 218 -1.13 -1.10 12.33
CA PRO A 218 -1.81 0.17 12.52
C PRO A 218 -2.31 0.28 13.96
N PHE A 219 -2.15 1.45 14.58
CA PHE A 219 -2.72 1.74 15.89
C PHE A 219 -4.17 2.19 15.69
N ILE A 220 -5.12 1.29 15.95
CA ILE A 220 -6.54 1.51 15.69
C ILE A 220 -7.31 1.53 17.00
N GLY A 221 -8.24 2.47 17.13
CA GLY A 221 -9.15 2.51 18.27
C GLY A 221 -10.05 3.75 18.27
N SER A 222 -11.09 3.68 19.10
CA SER A 222 -11.97 4.80 19.43
C SER A 222 -11.78 5.14 20.89
N PHE A 223 -11.43 6.39 21.16
CA PHE A 223 -11.11 6.87 22.50
C PHE A 223 -11.90 8.14 22.80
N GLU A 224 -12.11 8.41 24.07
CA GLU A 224 -12.69 9.67 24.53
C GLU A 224 -11.59 10.52 25.17
N THR A 225 -11.62 11.82 24.90
CA THR A 225 -10.88 12.80 25.69
C THR A 225 -11.52 13.00 27.07
N ALA A 226 -10.84 13.74 27.95
CA ALA A 226 -11.39 14.10 29.26
C ALA A 226 -12.74 14.83 29.20
N ASP A 227 -12.95 15.66 28.16
CA ASP A 227 -14.20 16.38 27.88
C ASP A 227 -15.24 15.56 27.08
N GLY A 228 -14.99 14.26 26.85
CA GLY A 228 -15.92 13.33 26.22
C GLY A 228 -15.97 13.38 24.69
N LYS A 229 -15.06 14.11 24.03
CA LYS A 229 -14.96 14.12 22.57
C LYS A 229 -14.31 12.84 22.06
N VAL A 230 -14.87 12.28 20.99
CA VAL A 230 -14.38 11.04 20.38
C VAL A 230 -13.20 11.31 19.44
N VAL A 231 -12.10 10.61 19.73
CA VAL A 231 -10.88 10.53 18.93
C VAL A 231 -10.78 9.13 18.31
N ARG A 232 -10.63 9.08 17.00
CA ARG A 232 -10.52 7.89 16.17
C ARG A 232 -9.10 7.80 15.60
N LEU A 233 -8.41 6.73 15.94
CA LEU A 233 -7.07 6.41 15.44
C LEU A 233 -7.18 5.34 14.33
N PRO A 234 -6.39 5.44 13.23
CA PRO A 234 -5.31 6.42 13.02
C PRO A 234 -5.78 7.79 12.52
N MET A 235 -7.00 7.91 11.98
CA MET A 235 -7.56 9.09 11.31
C MET A 235 -7.15 10.46 11.90
N ASP A 236 -7.36 10.69 13.20
CA ASP A 236 -7.12 12.01 13.82
C ASP A 236 -5.66 12.43 13.87
N TYR A 237 -4.73 11.49 13.74
CA TYR A 237 -3.30 11.72 13.96
C TYR A 237 -2.42 11.37 12.74
N LEU A 238 -3.04 10.99 11.62
CA LEU A 238 -2.34 10.84 10.34
C LEU A 238 -1.67 12.15 9.92
N GLY A 239 -0.42 12.05 9.45
CA GLY A 239 0.43 13.18 9.03
C GLY A 239 1.49 13.57 10.06
N THR A 240 1.37 13.10 11.31
CA THR A 240 2.30 13.47 12.39
C THR A 240 2.76 12.24 13.16
N THR A 241 4.07 12.11 13.43
CA THR A 241 4.55 11.02 14.29
C THR A 241 3.98 11.19 15.69
N THR A 242 3.35 10.15 16.22
CA THR A 242 2.64 10.23 17.49
C THR A 242 3.17 9.21 18.48
N ALA A 243 3.60 9.66 19.65
CA ALA A 243 3.97 8.80 20.76
C ALA A 243 2.76 8.55 21.67
N MET A 244 2.29 7.31 21.71
CA MET A 244 1.28 6.86 22.66
C MET A 244 1.97 6.50 23.97
N TYR A 245 1.79 7.33 25.00
CA TYR A 245 2.41 7.17 26.31
C TYR A 245 1.41 6.55 27.30
N PHE A 246 1.65 5.29 27.67
CA PHE A 246 0.86 4.56 28.66
C PHE A 246 1.55 4.67 30.02
N TRP A 247 0.84 5.10 31.05
CA TRP A 247 1.41 5.33 32.37
C TRP A 247 0.38 5.15 33.50
N SER A 248 0.89 5.00 34.71
CA SER A 248 0.15 4.86 35.96
C SER A 248 0.72 5.83 36.98
N LYS A 249 -0.08 6.29 37.95
CA LYS A 249 0.44 7.03 39.11
C LYS A 249 1.32 6.16 40.01
N ASP A 250 1.10 4.84 39.97
CA ASP A 250 1.80 3.88 40.80
C ASP A 250 3.10 3.40 40.15
N ASN A 251 3.88 2.61 40.92
CA ASN A 251 5.06 1.87 40.44
C ASN A 251 6.10 2.74 39.70
N GLY A 252 6.28 3.99 40.12
CA GLY A 252 7.26 4.93 39.53
C GLY A 252 6.79 5.59 38.22
N GLY A 253 5.55 5.37 37.78
CA GLY A 253 5.05 5.97 36.53
C GLY A 253 4.89 7.50 36.61
N GLU A 254 4.58 8.06 37.79
CA GLU A 254 4.55 9.53 37.96
C GLU A 254 5.95 10.16 37.84
N GLU A 255 6.98 9.47 38.33
CA GLU A 255 8.38 9.93 38.26
C GLU A 255 8.89 9.87 36.81
N ASP A 256 8.58 8.79 36.08
CA ASP A 256 8.87 8.65 34.65
C ASP A 256 8.15 9.73 33.82
N LEU A 257 6.89 10.04 34.13
CA LEU A 257 6.15 11.13 33.49
C LEU A 257 6.82 12.49 33.73
N LYS A 258 7.32 12.76 34.94
CA LYS A 258 8.06 14.00 35.27
C LYS A 258 9.37 14.10 34.46
N GLU A 259 10.11 13.00 34.33
CA GLU A 259 11.33 12.95 33.50
C GLU A 259 11.00 13.23 32.02
N LEU A 260 9.98 12.56 31.47
CA LEU A 260 9.52 12.75 30.10
C LEU A 260 9.06 14.19 29.86
N ALA A 261 8.31 14.78 30.79
CA ALA A 261 7.83 16.15 30.73
C ALA A 261 8.98 17.17 30.68
N ALA A 262 10.02 16.96 31.50
CA ALA A 262 11.19 17.82 31.52
C ALA A 262 11.95 17.77 30.19
N ALA A 263 12.16 16.57 29.64
CA ALA A 263 12.82 16.39 28.35
C ALA A 263 11.99 16.95 27.18
N TRP A 264 10.66 16.76 27.19
CA TRP A 264 9.77 17.29 26.16
C TRP A 264 9.82 18.82 26.07
N LYS A 265 9.84 19.52 27.21
CA LYS A 265 9.89 20.99 27.25
C LYS A 265 11.13 21.56 26.55
N GLN A 266 12.23 20.81 26.49
CA GLN A 266 13.45 21.21 25.81
C GLN A 266 13.35 21.08 24.28
N VAL A 267 12.55 20.13 23.77
CA VAL A 267 12.47 19.80 22.33
C VAL A 267 11.17 20.23 21.66
N LYS A 268 10.15 20.68 22.41
CA LYS A 268 8.81 20.98 21.89
C LYS A 268 8.79 21.91 20.66
N GLY A 269 9.72 22.88 20.59
CA GLY A 269 9.84 23.78 19.45
C GLY A 269 10.36 23.09 18.19
N GLU A 270 11.38 22.24 18.33
CA GLU A 270 11.92 21.43 17.23
C GLU A 270 10.93 20.34 16.76
N ALA A 271 10.14 19.80 17.70
CA ALA A 271 9.13 18.78 17.45
C ALA A 271 7.87 19.31 16.75
N ALA A 272 7.66 20.63 16.71
CA ALA A 272 6.43 21.25 16.21
C ALA A 272 6.08 20.78 14.79
N GLY A 273 4.85 20.30 14.63
CA GLY A 273 4.34 19.82 13.34
C GLY A 273 4.92 18.50 12.84
N ARG A 274 5.77 17.81 13.61
CA ARG A 274 6.39 16.55 13.17
C ARG A 274 6.40 15.44 14.23
N TYR A 275 6.25 15.80 15.50
CA TYR A 275 6.17 14.85 16.61
C TYR A 275 5.23 15.36 17.71
N GLN A 276 4.42 14.47 18.26
CA GLN A 276 3.54 14.79 19.39
C GLN A 276 3.40 13.60 20.35
N ILE A 277 2.86 13.87 21.54
CA ILE A 277 2.63 12.87 22.59
C ILE A 277 1.15 12.86 22.94
N VAL A 278 0.57 11.67 22.97
CA VAL A 278 -0.79 11.38 23.43
C VAL A 278 -0.71 10.50 24.66
N SER A 279 -1.42 10.87 25.71
CA SER A 279 -1.35 10.23 27.02
C SER A 279 -2.52 9.28 27.25
N PHE A 280 -2.21 8.10 27.76
CA PHE A 280 -3.15 7.09 28.24
C PHE A 280 -2.82 6.75 29.69
N ASN A 281 -3.63 7.21 30.64
CA ASN A 281 -3.53 6.70 32.00
C ASN A 281 -4.25 5.35 32.12
N VAL A 282 -3.60 4.37 32.76
CA VAL A 282 -4.12 2.99 32.89
C VAL A 282 -4.82 2.71 34.23
N ASP A 283 -4.94 3.73 35.08
CA ASP A 283 -5.59 3.65 36.40
C ASP A 283 -7.08 3.99 36.35
N ASN A 284 -7.62 4.18 35.14
CA ASN A 284 -9.03 4.51 34.88
C ASN A 284 -9.47 5.82 35.56
N LEU A 285 -8.58 6.83 35.58
CA LEU A 285 -8.88 8.15 36.13
C LEU A 285 -10.04 8.83 35.37
N PRO A 286 -10.96 9.54 36.07
CA PRO A 286 -12.12 10.18 35.42
C PRO A 286 -11.77 11.18 34.31
N ASP A 287 -10.66 11.91 34.48
CA ASP A 287 -10.16 12.93 33.54
C ASP A 287 -9.04 12.38 32.63
N ALA A 288 -8.86 11.05 32.56
CA ALA A 288 -7.76 10.38 31.86
C ALA A 288 -6.34 10.84 32.29
N GLY A 289 -6.21 11.49 33.46
CA GLY A 289 -4.94 12.05 33.94
C GLY A 289 -4.62 13.45 33.42
N GLN A 290 -5.57 14.13 32.76
CA GLN A 290 -5.39 15.48 32.22
C GLN A 290 -4.93 16.49 33.27
N GLY A 291 -5.52 16.46 34.48
CA GLY A 291 -5.13 17.35 35.58
C GLY A 291 -3.66 17.20 35.96
N THR A 292 -3.15 15.97 35.98
CA THR A 292 -1.73 15.69 36.24
C THR A 292 -0.83 16.26 35.14
N LEU A 293 -1.20 16.10 33.86
CA LEU A 293 -0.45 16.67 32.74
C LEU A 293 -0.41 18.21 32.80
N ARG A 294 -1.55 18.84 33.09
CA ARG A 294 -1.67 20.31 33.18
C ARG A 294 -0.86 20.87 34.35
N ALA A 295 -0.83 20.18 35.49
CA ALA A 295 0.03 20.55 36.63
C ALA A 295 1.53 20.53 36.29
N LEU A 296 1.95 19.68 35.33
CA LEU A 296 3.30 19.64 34.79
C LEU A 296 3.54 20.65 33.66
N GLY A 297 2.54 21.46 33.29
CA GLY A 297 2.63 22.43 32.19
C GLY A 297 2.67 21.77 30.81
N LEU A 298 2.04 20.60 30.66
CA LEU A 298 1.91 19.89 29.39
C LEU A 298 0.51 20.10 28.81
N ASP A 299 0.46 20.30 27.49
CA ASP A 299 -0.75 20.49 26.70
C ASP A 299 -1.24 19.20 26.01
N TRP A 300 -0.53 18.08 26.20
CA TRP A 300 -0.80 16.79 25.55
C TRP A 300 -2.28 16.35 25.67
N PRO A 301 -2.86 15.76 24.61
CA PRO A 301 -4.14 15.07 24.70
C PRO A 301 -4.09 13.93 25.72
N ALA A 302 -5.09 13.87 26.60
CA ALA A 302 -5.32 12.77 27.53
C ALA A 302 -6.53 11.98 27.06
N LEU A 303 -6.33 10.71 26.73
CA LEU A 303 -7.36 9.82 26.22
C LEU A 303 -7.70 8.75 27.25
N LYS A 304 -9.00 8.54 27.46
CA LYS A 304 -9.52 7.49 28.34
C LYS A 304 -9.19 6.13 27.74
N LEU A 305 -8.79 5.20 28.60
CA LEU A 305 -8.60 3.80 28.29
C LEU A 305 -9.51 2.95 29.20
N PRO A 306 -10.78 2.73 28.81
CA PRO A 306 -11.71 1.93 29.61
C PRO A 306 -11.12 0.55 29.92
N ALA A 307 -11.34 0.07 31.15
CA ALA A 307 -10.75 -1.14 31.72
C ALA A 307 -9.22 -1.10 31.93
N GLY A 308 -8.55 0.03 31.68
CA GLY A 308 -7.13 0.22 32.00
C GLY A 308 -6.25 -0.88 31.40
N ARG A 309 -5.58 -1.64 32.27
CA ARG A 309 -4.71 -2.77 31.87
C ARG A 309 -5.47 -3.94 31.27
N ASP A 310 -6.76 -4.11 31.55
CA ASP A 310 -7.60 -5.17 30.97
C ASP A 310 -8.16 -4.78 29.59
N SER A 311 -7.90 -3.55 29.13
CA SER A 311 -8.30 -3.11 27.79
C SER A 311 -7.65 -3.97 26.70
N PRO A 312 -8.42 -4.45 25.69
CA PRO A 312 -7.86 -5.13 24.53
C PRO A 312 -6.78 -4.31 23.81
N ILE A 313 -6.92 -2.98 23.77
CA ILE A 313 -5.93 -2.06 23.21
C ILE A 313 -4.62 -2.11 24.01
N TYR A 314 -4.70 -2.06 25.35
CA TYR A 314 -3.51 -2.17 26.20
C TYR A 314 -2.81 -3.51 25.98
N GLN A 315 -3.57 -4.60 25.90
CA GLN A 315 -3.03 -5.96 25.72
C GLN A 315 -2.39 -6.16 24.33
N ALA A 316 -2.95 -5.55 23.29
CA ALA A 316 -2.40 -5.62 21.94
C ALA A 316 -1.14 -4.75 21.78
N TYR A 317 -1.18 -3.49 22.24
CA TYR A 317 -0.14 -2.51 21.90
C TYR A 317 0.90 -2.28 23.02
N ALA A 318 0.50 -2.27 24.29
CA ALA A 318 1.35 -1.82 25.40
C ALA A 318 1.95 -2.98 26.21
N ARG A 319 1.12 -3.80 26.88
CA ARG A 319 1.47 -4.87 27.86
C ARG A 319 2.41 -4.47 29.01
N ARG A 320 2.81 -3.22 29.11
CA ARG A 320 3.64 -2.67 30.19
C ARG A 320 3.46 -1.16 30.26
N ASP A 321 3.64 -0.62 31.46
CA ASP A 321 3.67 0.81 31.74
C ASP A 321 4.72 1.10 32.85
N PRO A 322 5.38 2.27 32.84
CA PRO A 322 5.29 3.29 31.81
C PRO A 322 5.92 2.85 30.48
N THR A 323 5.32 3.23 29.35
CA THR A 323 5.88 2.90 28.03
C THR A 323 5.40 3.85 26.94
N ILE A 324 6.30 4.14 25.99
CA ILE A 324 5.96 4.83 24.74
C ILE A 324 5.77 3.79 23.63
N ARG A 325 4.71 3.96 22.84
CA ARG A 325 4.54 3.33 21.53
C ARG A 325 4.54 4.42 20.46
N THR A 326 5.62 4.49 19.71
CA THR A 326 5.72 5.39 18.55
C THR A 326 4.87 4.84 17.42
N VAL A 327 4.03 5.72 16.88
CA VAL A 327 3.19 5.52 15.71
C VAL A 327 3.72 6.43 14.60
N SER A 328 3.95 5.86 13.41
CA SER A 328 4.38 6.63 12.24
C SER A 328 3.31 7.66 11.85
N PRO A 329 3.65 8.68 11.05
CA PRO A 329 2.67 9.58 10.46
C PRO A 329 1.61 8.88 9.60
N THR A 330 1.84 7.62 9.21
CA THR A 330 0.89 6.80 8.44
C THR A 330 0.06 5.87 9.33
N GLY A 331 0.16 6.00 10.66
CA GLY A 331 -0.69 5.29 11.62
C GLY A 331 -0.13 3.95 12.10
N TYR A 332 1.07 3.53 11.70
CA TYR A 332 1.64 2.23 12.07
C TYR A 332 2.49 2.31 13.34
N ALA A 333 2.24 1.41 14.29
CA ALA A 333 3.04 1.23 15.50
C ALA A 333 4.05 0.09 15.34
N ALA A 334 5.22 0.26 15.98
CA ALA A 334 6.17 -0.83 16.16
C ALA A 334 5.81 -1.67 17.40
N ILE A 335 5.51 -2.94 17.19
CA ILE A 335 5.11 -3.89 18.25
C ILE A 335 6.29 -4.76 18.64
N TYR A 336 6.89 -4.48 19.80
CA TYR A 336 8.06 -5.20 20.31
C TYR A 336 7.64 -6.45 21.08
N MET A 337 8.31 -7.56 20.79
CA MET A 337 8.01 -8.87 21.39
C MET A 337 8.77 -9.14 22.69
N SER A 338 9.95 -8.54 22.87
CA SER A 338 10.74 -8.65 24.11
C SER A 338 10.98 -7.27 24.75
N SER A 339 10.80 -7.20 26.07
CA SER A 339 11.00 -6.00 26.89
C SER A 339 12.48 -5.84 27.26
N GLY A 340 13.32 -5.42 26.31
CA GLY A 340 14.78 -5.58 26.44
C GLY A 340 15.66 -4.36 26.18
N ARG A 341 15.19 -3.13 26.33
CA ARG A 341 16.10 -1.97 26.28
C ARG A 341 15.97 -1.11 27.53
N ARG A 342 17.07 -1.04 28.30
CA ARG A 342 17.29 0.04 29.27
C ARG A 342 17.22 1.36 28.52
N SER A 343 16.27 2.23 28.90
CA SER A 343 16.20 3.60 28.40
C SER A 343 17.52 4.31 28.74
N ARG A 344 18.02 5.15 27.83
CA ARG A 344 19.19 5.99 28.07
C ARG A 344 18.79 7.41 28.54
N GLY A 345 17.60 7.52 29.15
CA GLY A 345 16.93 8.77 29.51
C GLY A 345 16.14 9.38 28.34
N TYR A 346 15.13 10.18 28.65
CA TYR A 346 14.23 10.75 27.62
C TYR A 346 14.91 11.80 26.71
N GLU A 347 15.86 12.59 27.22
CA GLU A 347 16.58 13.58 26.43
C GLU A 347 17.30 12.95 25.22
N ARG A 348 18.11 11.91 25.47
CA ARG A 348 18.79 11.16 24.40
C ARG A 348 17.81 10.42 23.47
N ASN A 349 16.69 9.96 24.02
CA ASN A 349 15.66 9.32 23.21
C ASN A 349 15.04 10.32 22.22
N PHE A 350 14.72 11.55 22.65
CA PHE A 350 14.18 12.58 21.75
C PHE A 350 15.13 12.97 20.63
N GLN A 351 16.43 13.11 20.91
CA GLN A 351 17.45 13.29 19.86
C GLN A 351 17.36 12.17 18.82
N SER A 352 17.23 10.91 19.27
CA SER A 352 17.05 9.78 18.36
C SER A 352 15.70 9.78 17.66
N TYR A 353 14.62 10.24 18.29
CA TYR A 353 13.26 10.25 17.71
C TYR A 353 13.15 11.30 16.61
N LEU A 354 13.66 12.51 16.85
CA LEU A 354 13.63 13.62 15.90
C LEU A 354 14.62 13.46 14.74
N ALA A 355 15.61 12.58 14.86
CA ALA A 355 16.52 12.23 13.76
C ALA A 355 15.99 11.13 12.83
N ARG A 356 14.77 10.60 13.04
CA ARG A 356 14.22 9.50 12.21
C ARG A 356 13.56 10.01 10.94
N VAL A 357 13.60 9.17 9.91
CA VAL A 357 12.90 9.34 8.63
C VAL A 357 11.45 9.78 8.81
N TRP A 358 10.66 9.05 9.60
CA TRP A 358 9.24 9.33 9.79
C TRP A 358 8.97 10.59 10.61
N THR A 359 9.97 11.16 11.28
CA THR A 359 9.81 12.46 11.90
C THR A 359 10.28 13.57 10.99
N HIS A 360 11.00 13.37 9.88
CA HIS A 360 11.52 14.51 9.09
C HIS A 360 10.42 15.52 8.72
N GLN A 361 10.75 16.82 8.81
CA GLN A 361 9.79 17.91 8.58
C GLN A 361 9.17 17.83 7.17
N ARG A 362 9.99 17.61 6.13
CA ARG A 362 9.49 17.49 4.75
C ARG A 362 8.54 16.30 4.57
N TYR A 363 8.87 15.17 5.18
CA TYR A 363 8.06 13.96 5.13
C TYR A 363 6.71 14.17 5.83
N SER A 364 6.73 14.74 7.04
CA SER A 364 5.49 15.07 7.79
C SER A 364 4.64 16.10 7.03
N SER A 365 5.26 17.15 6.50
CA SER A 365 4.58 18.20 5.74
C SER A 365 3.87 17.66 4.49
N GLN A 366 4.50 16.74 3.77
CA GLN A 366 3.89 16.09 2.62
C GLN A 366 2.68 15.24 3.01
N LEU A 367 2.81 14.41 4.05
CA LEU A 367 1.70 13.58 4.52
C LEU A 367 0.55 14.43 5.08
N GLN A 368 0.84 15.53 5.78
CA GLN A 368 -0.17 16.47 6.25
C GLN A 368 -0.95 17.10 5.10
N SER A 369 -0.29 17.51 4.01
CA SER A 369 -0.93 18.05 2.81
C SER A 369 -1.85 17.02 2.14
N VAL A 370 -1.34 15.80 1.92
CA VAL A 370 -2.11 14.70 1.31
C VAL A 370 -3.31 14.31 2.18
N PHE A 371 -3.11 14.12 3.49
CA PHE A 371 -4.20 13.77 4.40
C PHE A 371 -5.17 14.93 4.66
N ALA A 372 -4.77 16.19 4.49
CA ALA A 372 -5.71 17.31 4.52
C ALA A 372 -6.64 17.33 3.28
N GLY A 373 -6.19 16.75 2.16
CA GLY A 373 -6.90 16.78 0.89
C GLY A 373 -6.54 17.99 0.03
N GLU A 374 -5.39 18.64 0.25
CA GLU A 374 -4.97 19.83 -0.54
C GLU A 374 -4.99 19.55 -2.04
N PHE A 375 -4.64 18.33 -2.47
CA PHE A 375 -4.64 17.93 -3.88
C PHE A 375 -6.00 18.10 -4.58
N LEU A 376 -7.12 18.17 -3.83
CA LEU A 376 -8.45 18.37 -4.40
C LEU A 376 -8.70 19.81 -4.88
N ILE A 377 -7.84 20.77 -4.53
CA ILE A 377 -8.02 22.20 -4.83
C ILE A 377 -6.78 22.85 -5.46
N LEU A 378 -5.77 22.06 -5.83
CA LEU A 378 -4.50 22.55 -6.38
C LEU A 378 -4.50 22.48 -7.90
N ASP A 379 -4.11 23.59 -8.54
CA ASP A 379 -3.89 23.65 -9.99
C ASP A 379 -2.42 23.32 -10.30
N THR A 380 -2.19 22.26 -11.07
CA THR A 380 -0.86 21.75 -11.44
C THR A 380 -0.40 22.19 -12.84
N LEU A 381 -1.26 22.80 -13.64
CA LEU A 381 -0.96 23.18 -15.03
C LEU A 381 -0.58 24.66 -15.21
N GLY A 382 -0.76 25.47 -14.17
CA GLY A 382 -0.41 26.89 -14.24
C GLY A 382 -1.05 27.68 -13.11
N ASP A 383 -1.09 29.00 -13.27
CA ASP A 383 -1.73 29.87 -12.28
C ASP A 383 -3.21 29.55 -12.12
N PHE A 384 -3.71 29.77 -10.90
CA PHE A 384 -5.11 29.53 -10.60
C PHE A 384 -6.03 30.43 -11.44
N ASP A 385 -6.95 29.82 -12.16
CA ASP A 385 -8.00 30.50 -12.91
C ASP A 385 -9.33 30.43 -12.14
N PRO A 386 -9.87 31.56 -11.64
CA PRO A 386 -11.18 31.62 -11.01
C PRO A 386 -12.35 31.17 -11.89
N ALA A 387 -12.19 31.17 -13.23
CA ALA A 387 -13.20 30.69 -14.17
C ALA A 387 -13.04 29.20 -14.50
N ALA A 388 -11.90 28.60 -14.17
CA ALA A 388 -11.68 27.16 -14.32
C ALA A 388 -10.92 26.63 -13.09
N PRO A 389 -11.54 26.64 -11.89
CA PRO A 389 -10.91 26.11 -10.70
C PRO A 389 -10.65 24.60 -10.86
N PRO A 390 -9.65 24.03 -10.15
CA PRO A 390 -9.29 22.61 -10.24
C PRO A 390 -10.46 21.63 -10.13
N GLU A 391 -11.41 21.90 -9.25
CA GLU A 391 -12.58 21.03 -9.08
C GLU A 391 -13.50 21.03 -10.29
N TRP A 392 -13.58 22.15 -11.02
CA TRP A 392 -14.32 22.23 -12.28
C TRP A 392 -13.59 21.48 -13.39
N LYS A 393 -12.27 21.71 -13.52
CA LYS A 393 -11.40 21.03 -14.49
C LYS A 393 -11.45 19.50 -14.34
N ALA A 394 -11.50 19.01 -13.11
CA ALA A 394 -11.58 17.57 -12.82
C ALA A 394 -12.92 16.93 -13.24
N VAL A 395 -13.97 17.73 -13.43
CA VAL A 395 -15.29 17.27 -13.89
C VAL A 395 -15.41 17.35 -15.40
N SER A 396 -14.87 18.40 -16.01
CA SER A 396 -15.01 18.68 -17.45
C SER A 396 -14.09 17.86 -18.36
N GLY A 397 -13.24 17.00 -17.79
CA GLY A 397 -12.25 16.22 -18.53
C GLY A 397 -11.03 17.03 -19.00
N ALA A 398 -10.02 16.33 -19.51
CA ALA A 398 -8.77 16.92 -20.00
C ALA A 398 -8.90 17.63 -21.37
N ASP A 399 -10.00 17.41 -22.10
CA ASP A 399 -10.35 18.10 -23.35
C ASP A 399 -11.11 19.41 -23.07
N ALA A 400 -10.58 20.21 -22.15
CA ALA A 400 -11.20 21.44 -21.63
C ALA A 400 -11.35 22.58 -22.66
N GLU A 401 -11.09 22.35 -23.95
CA GLU A 401 -11.35 23.33 -25.01
C GLU A 401 -12.86 23.48 -25.30
N ASP A 402 -13.69 22.46 -25.05
CA ASP A 402 -15.11 22.46 -25.46
C ASP A 402 -16.17 22.60 -24.34
N GLU A 403 -15.86 22.37 -23.05
CA GLU A 403 -16.85 22.51 -21.95
C GLU A 403 -16.86 23.87 -21.23
N GLY A 404 -15.96 24.79 -21.59
CA GLY A 404 -16.03 26.21 -21.25
C GLY A 404 -15.68 26.58 -19.80
N SER A 405 -15.11 27.77 -19.64
CA SER A 405 -14.93 28.44 -18.35
C SER A 405 -16.29 28.68 -17.69
N LEU A 406 -16.34 28.60 -16.36
CA LEU A 406 -17.47 29.04 -15.55
C LEU A 406 -17.87 30.46 -15.98
N ILE A 407 -19.16 30.65 -16.23
CA ILE A 407 -19.71 31.97 -16.53
C ILE A 407 -19.66 32.79 -15.24
N ARG A 408 -18.79 33.80 -15.22
CA ARG A 408 -18.63 34.72 -14.09
C ARG A 408 -19.38 36.02 -14.37
N THR A 409 -20.15 36.47 -13.39
CA THR A 409 -20.97 37.70 -13.49
C THR A 409 -20.58 38.69 -12.39
N ALA A 410 -21.20 39.88 -12.39
CA ALA A 410 -21.01 40.84 -11.30
C ALA A 410 -21.51 40.33 -9.93
N ALA A 411 -22.31 39.26 -9.90
CA ALA A 411 -22.76 38.60 -8.68
C ALA A 411 -21.80 37.49 -8.20
N SER A 412 -20.80 37.11 -9.00
CA SER A 412 -19.78 36.14 -8.62
C SER A 412 -18.82 36.71 -7.57
N VAL A 413 -18.18 35.83 -6.79
CA VAL A 413 -17.12 36.23 -5.86
C VAL A 413 -15.98 36.89 -6.64
N PRO A 414 -15.49 38.09 -6.27
CA PRO A 414 -14.41 38.77 -6.98
C PRO A 414 -13.15 37.92 -7.19
N GLU A 415 -12.55 38.02 -8.38
CA GLU A 415 -11.40 37.19 -8.77
C GLU A 415 -10.17 37.42 -7.88
N ASP A 416 -9.91 38.66 -7.48
CA ASP A 416 -8.82 39.02 -6.58
C ASP A 416 -8.96 38.33 -5.22
N LYS A 417 -10.20 38.19 -4.71
CA LYS A 417 -10.48 37.44 -3.48
C LYS A 417 -10.22 35.95 -3.66
N LEU A 418 -10.66 35.37 -4.78
CA LEU A 418 -10.42 33.95 -5.07
C LEU A 418 -8.92 33.65 -5.23
N ARG A 419 -8.18 34.51 -5.94
CA ARG A 419 -6.71 34.40 -6.07
C ARG A 419 -6.01 34.58 -4.72
N ALA A 420 -6.44 35.51 -3.87
CA ALA A 420 -5.88 35.71 -2.53
C ALA A 420 -6.12 34.51 -1.59
N ILE A 421 -7.29 33.89 -1.67
CA ILE A 421 -7.60 32.64 -0.96
C ILE A 421 -6.70 31.51 -1.48
N GLN A 422 -6.63 31.33 -2.79
CA GLN A 422 -5.84 30.25 -3.40
C GLN A 422 -4.34 30.39 -3.08
N ALA A 423 -3.81 31.60 -3.04
CA ALA A 423 -2.40 31.87 -2.73
C ALA A 423 -1.97 31.38 -1.32
N CYS A 424 -2.92 31.08 -0.44
CA CYS A 424 -2.63 30.45 0.86
C CYS A 424 -2.18 28.97 0.69
N PHE A 425 -2.56 28.31 -0.39
CA PHE A 425 -2.21 26.92 -0.68
C PHE A 425 -0.97 26.87 -1.59
N ILE A 426 0.18 26.53 -1.00
CA ILE A 426 1.45 26.49 -1.72
C ILE A 426 1.51 25.20 -2.55
N LYS A 427 1.96 25.30 -3.80
CA LYS A 427 2.14 24.13 -4.67
C LYS A 427 3.39 23.32 -4.28
N PRO A 428 3.36 21.98 -4.40
CA PRO A 428 4.58 21.16 -4.32
C PRO A 428 5.61 21.53 -5.40
N PRO A 429 6.91 21.31 -5.19
CA PRO A 429 7.53 20.80 -3.96
C PRO A 429 7.75 21.88 -2.89
N LEU A 430 7.56 23.17 -3.22
CA LEU A 430 7.76 24.28 -2.27
C LEU A 430 6.96 24.11 -0.99
N ARG A 431 5.72 23.60 -1.10
CA ARG A 431 4.83 23.26 0.03
C ARG A 431 5.51 22.44 1.13
N TYR A 432 6.41 21.54 0.75
CA TYR A 432 7.06 20.61 1.69
C TYR A 432 8.33 21.21 2.30
N ARG A 433 8.85 22.27 1.71
CA ARG A 433 10.00 23.06 2.20
C ARG A 433 9.56 24.22 3.09
N THR A 434 8.33 24.69 2.93
CA THR A 434 7.77 25.78 3.73
C THR A 434 7.85 25.46 5.23
N PRO A 435 8.36 26.38 6.06
CA PRO A 435 8.35 26.23 7.52
C PRO A 435 6.95 25.94 8.06
N PHE A 436 6.88 25.06 9.07
CA PHE A 436 5.62 24.63 9.67
C PHE A 436 4.72 25.81 10.10
N GLU A 437 5.31 26.80 10.75
CA GLU A 437 4.60 27.99 11.23
C GLU A 437 3.98 28.80 10.11
N GLN A 438 4.65 28.88 8.95
CA GLN A 438 4.13 29.58 7.78
C GLN A 438 2.98 28.79 7.14
N VAL A 439 3.10 27.45 7.04
CA VAL A 439 1.99 26.60 6.58
C VAL A 439 0.75 26.78 7.47
N ARG A 440 0.95 26.76 8.79
CA ARG A 440 -0.13 27.00 9.76
C ARG A 440 -0.76 28.38 9.57
N ALA A 441 0.06 29.43 9.48
CA ALA A 441 -0.42 30.80 9.28
C ALA A 441 -1.21 30.95 7.98
N ASN A 442 -0.79 30.26 6.91
CA ASN A 442 -1.50 30.25 5.64
C ASN A 442 -2.91 29.64 5.76
N TYR A 443 -3.08 28.51 6.45
CA TYR A 443 -4.42 27.95 6.66
C TYR A 443 -5.32 28.85 7.51
N VAL A 444 -4.77 29.48 8.57
CA VAL A 444 -5.52 30.46 9.37
C VAL A 444 -5.98 31.63 8.51
N ARG A 445 -5.08 32.13 7.65
CA ARG A 445 -5.40 33.19 6.70
C ARG A 445 -6.46 32.75 5.69
N ALA A 446 -6.37 31.53 5.16
CA ALA A 446 -7.35 30.99 4.23
C ALA A 446 -8.76 30.91 4.86
N ASP A 447 -8.89 30.38 6.08
CA ASP A 447 -10.19 30.36 6.79
C ASP A 447 -10.74 31.78 7.02
N ALA A 448 -9.89 32.73 7.42
CA ALA A 448 -10.30 34.13 7.63
C ALA A 448 -10.81 34.78 6.32
N LEU A 449 -10.05 34.67 5.23
CA LEU A 449 -10.45 35.22 3.93
C LEU A 449 -11.72 34.55 3.39
N CYS A 450 -11.86 33.24 3.57
CA CYS A 450 -13.07 32.52 3.14
C CYS A 450 -14.30 32.98 3.93
N ARG A 451 -14.20 33.13 5.26
CA ARG A 451 -15.31 33.64 6.08
C ARG A 451 -15.73 35.04 5.63
N GLN A 452 -14.77 35.91 5.33
CA GLN A 452 -15.04 37.25 4.82
C GLN A 452 -15.77 37.18 3.47
N ALA A 453 -15.26 36.40 2.52
CA ALA A 453 -15.89 36.26 1.20
C ALA A 453 -17.30 35.67 1.27
N ILE A 454 -17.55 34.67 2.14
CA ILE A 454 -18.88 34.10 2.39
C ILE A 454 -19.85 35.15 2.95
N ALA A 455 -19.39 36.01 3.88
CA ALA A 455 -20.23 37.04 4.47
C ALA A 455 -20.56 38.18 3.48
N GLU A 456 -19.62 38.53 2.61
CA GLU A 456 -19.76 39.64 1.65
C GLU A 456 -20.54 39.24 0.39
N HIS A 457 -20.49 37.96 0.00
CA HIS A 457 -21.09 37.43 -1.23
C HIS A 457 -21.94 36.17 -1.00
N PRO A 458 -22.94 36.21 -0.09
CA PRO A 458 -23.70 35.01 0.31
C PRO A 458 -24.51 34.38 -0.84
N GLU A 459 -24.94 35.20 -1.81
CA GLU A 459 -25.78 34.79 -2.95
C GLU A 459 -24.96 34.45 -4.23
N ALA A 460 -23.63 34.44 -4.15
CA ALA A 460 -22.80 34.14 -5.32
C ALA A 460 -22.93 32.66 -5.73
N GLU A 461 -23.23 32.41 -7.00
CA GLU A 461 -23.36 31.04 -7.52
C GLU A 461 -22.04 30.27 -7.49
N ASP A 462 -20.90 30.96 -7.59
CA ASP A 462 -19.56 30.38 -7.51
C ASP A 462 -18.99 30.33 -6.08
N LEU A 463 -19.83 30.59 -5.05
CA LEU A 463 -19.40 30.58 -3.65
C LEU A 463 -18.86 29.22 -3.21
N TRP A 464 -19.31 28.13 -3.83
CA TRP A 464 -18.79 26.78 -3.59
C TRP A 464 -17.26 26.68 -3.75
N ILE A 465 -16.65 27.50 -4.61
CA ILE A 465 -15.19 27.60 -4.78
C ILE A 465 -14.56 27.99 -3.45
N VAL A 466 -15.07 29.04 -2.81
CA VAL A 466 -14.60 29.54 -1.50
C VAL A 466 -14.82 28.49 -0.41
N ARG A 467 -16.00 27.86 -0.38
CA ARG A 467 -16.36 26.86 0.65
C ARG A 467 -15.43 25.65 0.60
N ASN A 468 -15.08 25.15 -0.59
CA ASN A 468 -14.10 24.06 -0.74
C ASN A 468 -12.73 24.43 -0.15
N ARG A 469 -12.19 25.62 -0.46
CA ARG A 469 -10.92 26.08 0.14
C ARG A 469 -11.03 26.21 1.66
N ARG A 470 -12.16 26.71 2.18
CA ARG A 470 -12.39 26.81 3.63
C ARG A 470 -12.36 25.44 4.31
N ILE A 471 -13.06 24.45 3.74
CA ILE A 471 -13.09 23.07 4.25
C ILE A 471 -11.67 22.50 4.28
N ILE A 472 -10.91 22.61 3.18
CA ILE A 472 -9.52 22.11 3.13
C ILE A 472 -8.61 22.84 4.12
N ALA A 473 -8.73 24.16 4.28
CA ALA A 473 -7.95 24.90 5.28
C ALA A 473 -8.23 24.42 6.72
N LEU A 474 -9.49 24.15 7.04
CA LEU A 474 -9.90 23.64 8.35
C LEU A 474 -9.47 22.18 8.57
N LEU A 475 -9.53 21.34 7.53
CA LEU A 475 -8.96 19.98 7.58
C LEU A 475 -7.44 20.02 7.73
N GLY A 476 -6.77 20.95 7.05
CA GLY A 476 -5.34 21.21 7.18
C GLY A 476 -4.96 21.59 8.61
N LEU A 477 -5.69 22.55 9.21
CA LEU A 477 -5.52 22.93 10.61
C LEU A 477 -5.72 21.74 11.55
N TRP A 478 -6.77 20.94 11.34
CA TRP A 478 -7.00 19.72 12.11
C TRP A 478 -5.83 18.73 12.02
N LYS A 479 -5.30 18.45 10.82
CA LYS A 479 -4.18 17.49 10.66
C LYS A 479 -2.87 17.98 11.28
N ILE A 480 -2.62 19.29 11.35
CA ILE A 480 -1.38 19.85 11.90
C ILE A 480 -1.45 20.13 13.40
N SER A 481 -2.63 20.45 13.95
CA SER A 481 -2.80 20.74 15.39
C SER A 481 -3.38 19.57 16.17
N CYS A 482 -3.99 18.60 15.47
CA CYS A 482 -4.79 17.53 16.05
C CYS A 482 -5.96 18.04 16.91
N ASP A 483 -6.43 19.26 16.64
CA ASP A 483 -7.56 19.88 17.32
C ASP A 483 -8.87 19.57 16.58
N ARG A 484 -9.77 18.88 17.28
CA ARG A 484 -11.08 18.46 16.76
C ARG A 484 -11.99 19.64 16.40
N THR A 485 -11.82 20.80 17.02
CA THR A 485 -12.67 21.98 16.77
C THR A 485 -12.57 22.48 15.33
N HIS A 486 -11.39 22.35 14.71
CA HIS A 486 -11.22 22.66 13.29
C HIS A 486 -11.99 21.68 12.41
N PHE A 487 -11.97 20.39 12.73
CA PHE A 487 -12.77 19.39 12.00
C PHE A 487 -14.29 19.59 12.24
N GLU A 488 -14.73 20.02 13.41
CA GLU A 488 -16.14 20.37 13.69
C GLU A 488 -16.59 21.57 12.83
N SER A 489 -15.69 22.56 12.70
CA SER A 489 -15.91 23.72 11.83
C SER A 489 -15.95 23.33 10.36
N ALA A 490 -15.06 22.43 9.91
CA ALA A 490 -15.04 21.91 8.55
C ALA A 490 -16.34 21.14 8.24
N LEU A 491 -16.81 20.34 9.19
CA LEU A 491 -18.07 19.60 9.07
C LEU A 491 -19.27 20.54 8.92
N SER A 492 -19.33 21.58 9.76
CA SER A 492 -20.40 22.57 9.69
C SER A 492 -20.40 23.31 8.35
N GLU A 493 -19.21 23.66 7.85
CA GLU A 493 -19.04 24.29 6.55
C GLU A 493 -19.44 23.36 5.39
N ALA A 494 -19.02 22.09 5.43
CA ALA A 494 -19.37 21.09 4.42
C ALA A 494 -20.88 20.85 4.34
N GLN A 495 -21.56 20.78 5.49
CA GLN A 495 -23.02 20.66 5.55
C GLN A 495 -23.72 21.89 4.96
N ALA A 496 -23.27 23.09 5.32
CA ALA A 496 -23.80 24.33 4.78
C ALA A 496 -23.59 24.44 3.26
N ALA A 497 -22.41 24.05 2.78
CA ALA A 497 -22.08 24.07 1.36
C ALA A 497 -22.98 23.13 0.55
N LEU A 498 -23.15 21.88 1.01
CA LEU A 498 -24.03 20.90 0.36
C LEU A 498 -25.50 21.32 0.36
N ALA A 499 -25.95 22.01 1.42
CA ALA A 499 -27.31 22.54 1.49
C ALA A 499 -27.56 23.69 0.49
N GLN A 500 -26.52 24.50 0.22
CA GLN A 500 -26.59 25.57 -0.78
C GLN A 500 -26.51 25.02 -2.23
N GLY A 501 -25.87 23.87 -2.39
CA GLY A 501 -25.74 23.17 -3.67
C GLY A 501 -24.36 23.35 -4.31
N TYR A 502 -24.07 22.44 -5.22
CA TYR A 502 -22.84 22.39 -5.99
C TYR A 502 -23.19 22.07 -7.46
N PRO A 503 -22.38 22.54 -8.42
CA PRO A 503 -22.32 21.88 -9.70
C PRO A 503 -22.00 20.39 -9.56
N SER A 504 -22.49 19.56 -10.49
CA SER A 504 -22.28 18.11 -10.42
C SER A 504 -20.79 17.76 -10.36
N GLY A 505 -20.38 16.90 -9.42
CA GLY A 505 -19.01 16.42 -9.27
C GLY A 505 -18.02 17.37 -8.57
N THR A 506 -18.37 18.64 -8.31
CA THR A 506 -17.47 19.59 -7.61
C THR A 506 -17.61 19.56 -6.07
N ASP A 507 -18.49 18.68 -5.56
CA ASP A 507 -18.83 18.51 -4.15
C ASP A 507 -17.96 17.47 -3.40
N VAL A 508 -16.95 16.91 -4.08
CA VAL A 508 -16.03 15.89 -3.54
C VAL A 508 -15.40 16.32 -2.21
N VAL A 509 -14.98 17.59 -2.08
CA VAL A 509 -14.36 18.11 -0.85
C VAL A 509 -15.32 18.07 0.34
N ALA A 510 -16.55 18.53 0.15
CA ALA A 510 -17.56 18.53 1.22
C ALA A 510 -17.94 17.09 1.60
N ARG A 511 -18.15 16.21 0.62
CA ARG A 511 -18.47 14.80 0.85
C ARG A 511 -17.32 14.04 1.49
N PHE A 512 -16.07 14.36 1.15
CA PHE A 512 -14.88 13.79 1.79
C PHE A 512 -14.84 14.13 3.29
N CYS A 513 -15.19 15.37 3.66
CA CYS A 513 -15.34 15.78 5.05
C CYS A 513 -16.47 15.01 5.77
N LEU A 514 -17.62 14.81 5.11
CA LEU A 514 -18.73 14.03 5.68
C LEU A 514 -18.39 12.54 5.84
N ALA A 515 -17.71 11.94 4.87
CA ALA A 515 -17.28 10.55 4.92
C ALA A 515 -16.33 10.30 6.10
N ARG A 516 -15.42 11.24 6.38
CA ARG A 516 -14.59 11.21 7.60
C ARG A 516 -15.42 11.21 8.87
N GLN A 517 -16.49 11.99 8.92
CA GLN A 517 -17.40 11.96 10.07
C GLN A 517 -18.13 10.62 10.19
N ALA A 518 -18.59 10.06 9.07
CA ALA A 518 -19.27 8.75 9.05
C ALA A 518 -18.35 7.60 9.50
N LEU A 519 -17.08 7.61 9.10
CA LEU A 519 -16.06 6.62 9.51
C LEU A 519 -15.75 6.64 11.02
N ARG A 520 -16.20 7.65 11.78
CA ARG A 520 -15.97 7.74 13.23
C ARG A 520 -16.97 6.92 14.05
N ALA A 521 -18.09 6.50 13.47
CA ALA A 521 -19.09 5.72 14.17
C ALA A 521 -18.54 4.32 14.54
N ALA A 522 -18.82 3.87 15.76
CA ALA A 522 -18.11 2.75 16.40
C ALA A 522 -18.29 1.39 15.69
N GLN A 523 -19.40 1.18 14.99
CA GLN A 523 -19.77 -0.11 14.37
C GLN A 523 -19.87 -0.02 12.84
N THR A 524 -19.39 1.07 12.25
CA THR A 524 -19.55 1.30 10.82
C THR A 524 -18.47 0.56 10.04
N ASP A 525 -18.91 -0.21 9.05
CA ASP A 525 -18.03 -0.83 8.07
C ASP A 525 -17.42 0.24 7.14
N PRO A 526 -16.07 0.37 7.08
CA PRO A 526 -15.42 1.33 6.21
C PRO A 526 -15.75 1.18 4.73
N GLU A 527 -15.91 -0.06 4.24
CA GLU A 527 -16.22 -0.30 2.82
C GLU A 527 -17.60 0.27 2.46
N THR A 528 -18.60 0.06 3.32
CA THR A 528 -19.95 0.63 3.16
C THR A 528 -19.92 2.17 3.13
N VAL A 529 -19.17 2.82 4.01
CA VAL A 529 -19.08 4.30 4.01
C VAL A 529 -18.39 4.83 2.77
N ILE A 530 -17.27 4.21 2.39
CA ILE A 530 -16.45 4.71 1.29
C ILE A 530 -17.14 4.42 -0.05
N SER A 531 -17.79 3.28 -0.20
CA SER A 531 -18.63 2.99 -1.38
C SER A 531 -19.85 3.92 -1.45
N GLY A 532 -20.50 4.22 -0.32
CA GLY A 532 -21.57 5.20 -0.24
C GLY A 532 -21.11 6.61 -0.61
N PHE A 533 -19.90 7.01 -0.18
CA PHE A 533 -19.25 8.25 -0.61
C PHE A 533 -19.06 8.29 -2.13
N MET A 534 -18.51 7.22 -2.72
CA MET A 534 -18.29 7.11 -4.17
C MET A 534 -19.60 7.18 -4.97
N GLN A 535 -20.67 6.54 -4.48
CA GLN A 535 -21.99 6.60 -5.12
C GLN A 535 -22.57 8.01 -5.05
N ALA A 536 -22.30 8.74 -3.98
CA ALA A 536 -22.86 10.06 -3.74
C ALA A 536 -22.16 11.18 -4.54
N THR A 537 -20.93 10.97 -5.03
CA THR A 537 -20.16 11.94 -5.84
C THR A 537 -20.51 11.97 -7.34
N GLY A 538 -21.65 11.40 -7.76
CA GLY A 538 -22.26 11.75 -9.07
C GLY A 538 -21.89 10.90 -10.31
N GLY A 539 -21.36 9.69 -10.16
CA GLY A 539 -21.10 8.79 -11.32
C GLY A 539 -19.78 9.06 -12.04
N GLU A 540 -19.75 8.99 -13.38
CA GLU A 540 -18.53 9.12 -14.22
C GLU A 540 -17.82 10.49 -14.10
N HIS A 541 -18.56 11.55 -13.72
CA HIS A 541 -18.04 12.91 -13.57
C HIS A 541 -17.24 13.09 -12.26
N GLY A 542 -16.04 13.67 -12.32
CA GLY A 542 -15.20 13.90 -11.13
C GLY A 542 -14.69 12.60 -10.46
N GLN A 543 -14.81 11.47 -11.16
CA GLN A 543 -14.51 10.13 -10.65
C GLN A 543 -13.06 10.00 -10.16
N GLY A 544 -12.09 10.64 -10.84
CA GLY A 544 -10.68 10.59 -10.43
C GLY A 544 -10.42 11.23 -9.06
N ALA A 545 -11.00 12.41 -8.81
CA ALA A 545 -10.91 13.09 -7.51
C ALA A 545 -11.59 12.28 -6.39
N ALA A 546 -12.77 11.71 -6.67
CA ALA A 546 -13.50 10.85 -5.74
C ALA A 546 -12.72 9.57 -5.41
N LEU A 547 -12.19 8.85 -6.41
CA LEU A 547 -11.37 7.66 -6.20
C LEU A 547 -10.11 7.96 -5.38
N THR A 548 -9.47 9.11 -5.64
CA THR A 548 -8.30 9.55 -4.89
C THR A 548 -8.67 9.84 -3.43
N ALA A 549 -9.77 10.56 -3.18
CA ALA A 549 -10.29 10.79 -1.84
C ALA A 549 -10.67 9.48 -1.13
N ALA A 550 -11.27 8.52 -1.84
CA ALA A 550 -11.61 7.20 -1.31
C ALA A 550 -10.35 6.42 -0.88
N ALA A 551 -9.27 6.47 -1.66
CA ALA A 551 -7.99 5.87 -1.28
C ALA A 551 -7.44 6.49 0.02
N ILE A 552 -7.59 7.81 0.22
CA ILE A 552 -7.19 8.48 1.46
C ILE A 552 -8.11 8.11 2.64
N LEU A 553 -9.43 8.04 2.42
CA LEU A 553 -10.39 7.58 3.43
C LEU A 553 -10.10 6.15 3.90
N SER A 554 -9.65 5.27 3.01
CA SER A 554 -9.22 3.92 3.39
C SER A 554 -8.03 3.93 4.34
N LEU A 555 -7.07 4.86 4.17
CA LEU A 555 -5.97 5.05 5.12
C LEU A 555 -6.46 5.62 6.45
N ASP A 556 -7.42 6.56 6.44
CA ASP A 556 -8.07 7.06 7.67
C ASP A 556 -8.72 5.91 8.46
N ALA A 557 -9.28 4.91 7.77
CA ALA A 557 -9.85 3.70 8.37
C ALA A 557 -8.81 2.63 8.77
N GLY A 558 -7.54 2.77 8.35
CA GLY A 558 -6.51 1.75 8.54
C GLY A 558 -6.71 0.50 7.67
N ASP A 559 -7.48 0.61 6.58
CA ASP A 559 -7.80 -0.48 5.67
C ASP A 559 -6.88 -0.46 4.43
N ARG A 560 -5.92 -1.40 4.44
CA ARG A 560 -4.94 -1.53 3.36
C ARG A 560 -5.53 -2.12 2.08
N VAL A 561 -6.44 -3.08 2.17
CA VAL A 561 -7.03 -3.73 0.99
C VAL A 561 -7.88 -2.72 0.24
N LEU A 562 -8.69 -1.96 0.97
CA LEU A 562 -9.54 -0.93 0.40
C LEU A 562 -8.71 0.22 -0.18
N HIS A 563 -7.61 0.61 0.48
CA HIS A 563 -6.67 1.59 -0.09
C HIS A 563 -6.09 1.10 -1.42
N GLU A 564 -5.59 -0.12 -1.47
CA GLU A 564 -4.99 -0.67 -2.70
C GLU A 564 -6.02 -0.82 -3.83
N LYS A 565 -7.29 -1.13 -3.52
CA LYS A 565 -8.41 -1.15 -4.48
C LYS A 565 -8.60 0.22 -5.14
N TYR A 566 -8.76 1.27 -4.35
CA TYR A 566 -8.98 2.63 -4.89
C TYR A 566 -7.72 3.24 -5.49
N ARG A 567 -6.54 3.00 -4.89
CA ARG A 567 -5.25 3.39 -5.46
C ARG A 567 -5.10 2.80 -6.86
N ARG A 568 -5.38 1.51 -7.04
CA ARG A 568 -5.30 0.85 -8.34
C ARG A 568 -6.24 1.50 -9.36
N ALA A 569 -7.49 1.75 -8.97
CA ALA A 569 -8.46 2.42 -9.83
C ALA A 569 -8.00 3.81 -10.30
N VAL A 570 -7.33 4.59 -9.44
CA VAL A 570 -6.74 5.89 -9.82
C VAL A 570 -5.59 5.70 -10.81
N LEU A 571 -4.62 4.82 -10.48
CA LEU A 571 -3.41 4.64 -11.30
C LEU A 571 -3.70 4.04 -12.68
N ASP A 572 -4.77 3.26 -12.81
CA ASP A 572 -5.12 2.62 -14.07
C ASP A 572 -5.97 3.53 -14.98
N ASN A 573 -6.75 4.48 -14.41
CA ASN A 573 -7.75 5.24 -15.18
C ASN A 573 -7.59 6.76 -15.15
N HIS A 574 -6.89 7.33 -14.17
CA HIS A 574 -6.83 8.79 -13.96
C HIS A 574 -5.40 9.29 -13.72
N ILE A 575 -4.40 8.50 -14.09
CA ILE A 575 -3.00 8.83 -13.82
C ILE A 575 -2.50 10.05 -14.62
N ASP A 576 -3.04 10.23 -15.81
CA ASP A 576 -2.69 11.33 -16.71
C ASP A 576 -3.49 12.61 -16.43
N ASP A 577 -4.49 12.57 -15.54
CA ASP A 577 -5.25 13.76 -15.12
C ASP A 577 -4.31 14.73 -14.36
N PRO A 578 -4.06 15.92 -14.91
CA PRO A 578 -3.15 16.88 -14.30
C PRO A 578 -3.57 17.27 -12.88
N MET A 579 -4.87 17.38 -12.60
CA MET A 579 -5.37 17.76 -11.27
C MET A 579 -5.00 16.73 -10.20
N LEU A 580 -4.75 15.48 -10.60
CA LEU A 580 -4.42 14.40 -9.68
C LEU A 580 -2.92 14.15 -9.55
N TRP A 581 -2.05 14.77 -10.36
CA TRP A 581 -0.61 14.49 -10.37
C TRP A 581 0.06 14.59 -8.99
N THR A 582 -0.38 15.52 -8.13
CA THR A 582 0.15 15.63 -6.76
C THR A 582 -0.17 14.40 -5.91
N ALA A 583 -1.38 13.84 -6.04
CA ALA A 583 -1.77 12.63 -5.31
C ALA A 583 -1.21 11.37 -5.97
N SER A 584 -1.26 11.29 -7.30
CA SER A 584 -0.70 10.21 -8.10
C SER A 584 0.79 10.01 -7.85
N SER A 585 1.57 11.10 -7.79
CA SER A 585 3.00 11.03 -7.45
C SER A 585 3.25 10.48 -6.04
N PHE A 586 2.44 10.85 -5.04
CA PHE A 586 2.50 10.24 -3.71
C PHE A 586 2.18 8.73 -3.75
N MET A 587 1.16 8.32 -4.51
CA MET A 587 0.74 6.92 -4.64
C MET A 587 1.77 6.05 -5.39
N LEU A 588 2.58 6.66 -6.25
CA LEU A 588 3.62 5.99 -7.03
C LEU A 588 5.00 5.99 -6.36
N ASP A 589 5.32 7.03 -5.60
CA ASP A 589 6.66 7.23 -5.06
C ASP A 589 7.09 6.04 -4.17
N ARG A 590 8.23 5.45 -4.52
CA ARG A 590 8.73 4.23 -3.86
C ARG A 590 9.03 4.46 -2.38
N TYR A 591 9.48 5.65 -2.02
CA TYR A 591 9.78 5.98 -0.63
C TYR A 591 8.51 6.01 0.21
N HIS A 592 7.48 6.72 -0.26
CA HIS A 592 6.16 6.73 0.39
C HIS A 592 5.53 5.35 0.45
N ARG A 593 5.51 4.61 -0.67
CA ARG A 593 4.98 3.23 -0.69
C ARG A 593 5.70 2.29 0.27
N TYR A 594 7.02 2.43 0.39
CA TYR A 594 7.78 1.67 1.39
C TYR A 594 7.30 2.03 2.79
N TRP A 595 7.26 3.31 3.15
CA TRP A 595 6.94 3.71 4.52
C TRP A 595 5.44 3.67 4.89
N LEU A 596 4.54 3.60 3.91
CA LEU A 596 3.09 3.68 4.11
C LEU A 596 2.59 2.68 5.15
N TYR A 597 3.05 1.43 5.04
CA TYR A 597 2.64 0.31 5.91
C TYR A 597 3.74 -0.19 6.84
N HIS A 598 4.86 0.52 6.93
CA HIS A 598 5.98 0.12 7.76
C HIS A 598 5.94 0.79 9.14
N PRO A 599 6.28 0.06 10.21
CA PRO A 599 6.35 0.65 11.54
C PRO A 599 7.54 1.60 11.66
N PRO A 600 7.50 2.56 12.61
CA PRO A 600 8.60 3.45 12.95
C PRO A 600 9.69 2.71 13.73
N PHE A 601 10.34 1.75 13.07
CA PHE A 601 11.38 0.91 13.65
C PHE A 601 12.63 0.86 12.76
N VAL A 602 13.78 1.17 13.36
CA VAL A 602 15.11 0.99 12.78
C VAL A 602 16.02 0.44 13.86
N ALA A 603 15.91 -0.86 14.16
CA ALA A 603 16.95 -1.56 14.89
C ALA A 603 17.79 -2.42 13.94
N GLY A 604 19.10 -2.16 13.96
CA GLY A 604 20.10 -2.97 13.30
C GLY A 604 20.45 -2.51 11.88
N TRP A 605 21.65 -2.90 11.45
CA TRP A 605 22.18 -2.70 10.11
C TRP A 605 21.30 -3.33 9.01
N THR A 606 20.45 -4.30 9.38
CA THR A 606 19.58 -5.05 8.46
C THR A 606 18.42 -4.21 7.92
N TYR A 607 17.85 -3.28 8.69
CA TYR A 607 16.69 -2.51 8.23
C TYR A 607 17.06 -1.51 7.12
N GLY A 608 18.16 -0.76 7.29
CA GLY A 608 18.67 0.13 6.24
C GLY A 608 19.03 -0.62 4.95
N ARG A 609 19.59 -1.84 5.07
CA ARG A 609 19.87 -2.71 3.91
C ARG A 609 18.61 -3.16 3.18
N ARG A 610 17.55 -3.51 3.92
CA ARG A 610 16.25 -3.88 3.33
C ARG A 610 15.61 -2.71 2.63
N GLN A 611 15.52 -1.55 3.29
CA GLN A 611 15.02 -0.31 2.68
C GLN A 611 15.80 0.01 1.40
N GLY A 612 17.13 0.04 1.49
CA GLY A 612 17.99 0.34 0.34
C GLY A 612 17.81 -0.64 -0.82
N TYR A 613 17.60 -1.93 -0.53
CA TYR A 613 17.28 -2.95 -1.52
C TYR A 613 15.92 -2.72 -2.19
N PHE A 614 14.85 -2.50 -1.41
CA PHE A 614 13.50 -2.27 -1.96
C PHE A 614 13.42 -1.01 -2.81
N LEU A 615 14.05 0.09 -2.36
CA LEU A 615 14.02 1.35 -3.09
C LEU A 615 14.86 1.28 -4.39
N ALA A 616 15.94 0.51 -4.40
CA ALA A 616 16.78 0.30 -5.58
C ALA A 616 16.32 -0.85 -6.49
N TRP A 617 15.22 -1.54 -6.16
CA TRP A 617 14.75 -2.71 -6.90
C TRP A 617 14.41 -2.37 -8.37
N GLY A 618 14.73 -3.26 -9.31
CA GLY A 618 14.62 -3.00 -10.75
C GLY A 618 13.20 -3.00 -11.33
N GLN A 619 12.17 -3.20 -10.51
CA GLN A 619 10.77 -3.24 -10.97
C GLN A 619 10.36 -1.92 -11.63
N ALA A 620 9.64 -1.99 -12.74
CA ALA A 620 9.06 -0.80 -13.36
C ALA A 620 8.13 -0.04 -12.39
N GLU A 621 7.86 1.22 -12.69
CA GLU A 621 6.78 1.97 -12.05
C GLU A 621 5.45 1.21 -12.18
N ASP A 622 4.65 1.33 -11.14
CA ASP A 622 3.37 0.64 -10.99
C ASP A 622 2.22 1.44 -11.61
N ALA A 623 2.46 2.01 -12.80
CA ALA A 623 1.51 2.75 -13.64
C ALA A 623 2.02 2.79 -15.09
N LYS A 624 1.11 3.11 -16.02
CA LYS A 624 1.42 3.37 -17.42
C LYS A 624 1.24 4.85 -17.68
N ARG A 625 2.32 5.55 -17.95
CA ARG A 625 2.33 6.99 -18.26
C ARG A 625 3.34 7.26 -19.37
N THR A 626 3.12 8.33 -20.11
CA THR A 626 4.12 8.89 -21.05
C THR A 626 4.64 10.21 -20.51
N LEU A 627 5.85 10.58 -20.93
CA LEU A 627 6.39 11.91 -20.69
C LEU A 627 6.47 12.63 -22.03
N HIS A 628 5.75 13.74 -22.12
CA HIS A 628 5.91 14.73 -23.18
C HIS A 628 6.51 15.99 -22.57
N ALA A 629 7.69 16.38 -23.04
CA ALA A 629 8.38 17.55 -22.53
C ALA A 629 9.23 18.21 -23.61
N GLU A 630 9.27 19.54 -23.57
CA GLU A 630 10.21 20.34 -24.36
C GLU A 630 11.28 20.90 -23.42
N LEU A 631 12.52 20.48 -23.62
CA LEU A 631 13.68 20.97 -22.89
C LEU A 631 14.52 21.86 -23.81
N LYS A 632 15.28 22.80 -23.26
CA LYS A 632 16.18 23.66 -24.05
C LYS A 632 17.64 23.25 -23.88
N THR A 633 18.44 23.30 -24.94
CA THR A 633 19.90 23.22 -24.81
C THR A 633 20.45 24.52 -24.22
N LEU A 634 21.73 24.52 -23.83
CA LEU A 634 22.41 25.76 -23.38
C LEU A 634 22.52 26.82 -24.49
N ASP A 635 22.33 26.41 -25.75
CA ASP A 635 22.37 27.29 -26.92
C ASP A 635 20.96 27.73 -27.37
N GLY A 636 19.91 27.26 -26.66
CA GLY A 636 18.51 27.65 -26.88
C GLY A 636 17.70 26.75 -27.83
N ASP A 637 18.33 25.71 -28.40
CA ASP A 637 17.64 24.73 -29.24
C ASP A 637 16.66 23.89 -28.41
N THR A 638 15.59 23.41 -29.04
CA THR A 638 14.56 22.60 -28.37
C THR A 638 14.83 21.11 -28.57
N ILE A 639 14.79 20.36 -27.48
CA ILE A 639 14.79 18.89 -27.46
C ILE A 639 13.41 18.43 -26.98
N ARG A 640 12.70 17.71 -27.84
CA ARG A 640 11.38 17.13 -27.56
C ARG A 640 11.52 15.69 -27.10
N ILE A 641 10.86 15.39 -26.00
CA ILE A 641 10.85 14.07 -25.39
C ILE A 641 9.46 13.47 -25.62
N PRO A 642 9.35 12.26 -26.22
CA PRO A 642 10.42 11.35 -26.63
C PRO A 642 10.94 11.54 -28.07
N GLU A 643 10.39 12.46 -28.86
CA GLU A 643 10.57 12.50 -30.32
C GLU A 643 12.05 12.60 -30.75
N ASP A 644 12.87 13.34 -30.01
CA ASP A 644 14.27 13.57 -30.31
C ASP A 644 15.21 12.58 -29.57
N THR A 645 14.67 11.51 -28.95
CA THR A 645 15.45 10.49 -28.23
C THR A 645 15.98 9.35 -29.12
N ALA A 646 15.66 9.37 -30.42
CA ALA A 646 16.07 8.34 -31.40
C ALA A 646 15.61 6.91 -31.06
N GLY A 647 14.51 6.76 -30.32
CA GLY A 647 13.97 5.44 -29.95
C GLY A 647 14.88 4.64 -29.00
N LYS A 648 15.72 5.33 -28.22
CA LYS A 648 16.60 4.71 -27.21
C LYS A 648 15.98 4.83 -25.83
N TRP A 649 16.40 3.94 -24.92
CA TRP A 649 16.19 4.19 -23.49
C TRP A 649 16.76 5.56 -23.14
N THR A 650 16.04 6.37 -22.38
CA THR A 650 16.49 7.73 -22.05
C THR A 650 16.39 7.95 -20.56
N VAL A 651 17.52 8.27 -19.92
CA VAL A 651 17.60 8.60 -18.50
C VAL A 651 17.79 10.11 -18.36
N ILE A 652 16.81 10.76 -17.73
CA ILE A 652 16.82 12.20 -17.48
C ILE A 652 16.98 12.42 -15.98
N SER A 653 18.02 13.16 -15.58
CA SER A 653 18.25 13.60 -14.21
C SER A 653 17.84 15.04 -14.02
N PHE A 654 16.72 15.26 -13.33
CA PHE A 654 16.26 16.58 -12.92
C PHE A 654 17.01 17.05 -11.67
N VAL A 655 17.69 18.19 -11.79
CA VAL A 655 18.60 18.73 -10.76
C VAL A 655 18.38 20.22 -10.55
N SER A 656 18.49 20.68 -9.31
CA SER A 656 18.35 22.10 -8.97
C SER A 656 19.49 22.98 -9.50
N ASN A 657 20.65 22.40 -9.83
CA ASN A 657 21.79 23.11 -10.42
C ASN A 657 22.72 22.15 -11.17
N ALA A 658 23.64 22.70 -11.95
CA ALA A 658 24.57 21.95 -12.78
C ALA A 658 25.42 20.94 -11.98
N GLN A 659 25.77 21.22 -10.72
CA GLN A 659 26.60 20.30 -9.90
C GLN A 659 25.86 19.01 -9.50
N GLY A 660 24.53 19.02 -9.54
CA GLY A 660 23.69 17.89 -9.13
C GLY A 660 23.77 16.65 -10.02
N SER A 661 24.38 16.73 -11.21
CA SER A 661 24.42 15.62 -12.20
C SER A 661 25.45 14.52 -11.88
N ALA A 662 26.22 14.63 -10.79
CA ALA A 662 27.32 13.73 -10.46
C ALA A 662 26.93 12.23 -10.41
N MET A 663 25.67 11.93 -10.09
CA MET A 663 25.17 10.55 -10.04
C MET A 663 25.09 9.92 -11.44
N LEU A 664 24.66 10.68 -12.46
CA LEU A 664 24.60 10.18 -13.84
C LEU A 664 25.99 9.83 -14.38
N ARG A 665 27.04 10.58 -14.03
CA ARG A 665 28.42 10.24 -14.39
C ARG A 665 28.83 8.85 -13.88
N GLY A 666 28.35 8.45 -12.71
CA GLY A 666 28.58 7.10 -12.19
C GLY A 666 27.96 5.99 -13.05
N THR A 667 27.06 6.34 -13.97
CA THR A 667 26.39 5.42 -14.90
C THR A 667 27.11 5.32 -16.24
N THR A 668 27.97 6.28 -16.61
CA THR A 668 28.66 6.30 -17.91
C THR A 668 29.42 4.99 -18.19
N GLN A 669 30.18 4.48 -17.21
CA GLN A 669 30.90 3.20 -17.35
C GLN A 669 29.96 2.01 -17.61
N PHE A 670 28.76 2.03 -17.02
CA PHE A 670 27.76 1.00 -17.28
C PHE A 670 27.24 1.12 -18.71
N VAL A 671 26.97 2.34 -19.20
CA VAL A 671 26.53 2.60 -20.58
C VAL A 671 27.58 2.13 -21.60
N GLU A 672 28.84 2.50 -21.41
CA GLU A 672 29.96 2.08 -22.29
C GLU A 672 30.15 0.56 -22.33
N ALA A 673 29.81 -0.13 -21.24
CA ALA A 673 29.94 -1.58 -21.14
C ALA A 673 28.76 -2.36 -21.73
N ARG A 674 27.68 -1.67 -22.14
CA ARG A 674 26.51 -2.29 -22.79
C ARG A 674 26.90 -2.76 -24.20
N PRO A 675 26.38 -3.92 -24.64
CA PRO A 675 26.64 -4.44 -25.98
C PRO A 675 25.85 -3.71 -27.08
N PHE A 676 24.86 -2.90 -26.71
CA PHE A 676 24.01 -2.15 -27.62
C PHE A 676 24.13 -0.65 -27.33
N GLU A 677 24.15 0.17 -28.37
CA GLU A 677 24.08 1.64 -28.25
C GLU A 677 22.62 2.10 -28.04
N ASP A 678 21.99 1.61 -26.98
CA ASP A 678 20.54 1.67 -26.76
C ASP A 678 20.10 2.66 -25.67
N LEU A 679 21.01 3.47 -25.14
CA LEU A 679 20.79 4.31 -23.96
C LEU A 679 21.32 5.75 -24.13
N ASN A 680 20.46 6.72 -23.86
CA ASN A 680 20.79 8.14 -23.73
C ASN A 680 20.83 8.54 -22.25
N LEU A 681 21.78 9.39 -21.88
CA LEU A 681 21.83 10.08 -20.60
C LEU A 681 21.66 11.59 -20.82
N MET A 682 20.87 12.26 -19.98
CA MET A 682 20.65 13.70 -20.04
C MET A 682 20.50 14.28 -18.63
N ALA A 683 21.07 15.46 -18.36
CA ALA A 683 20.78 16.22 -17.15
C ALA A 683 19.86 17.39 -17.49
N ALA A 684 18.76 17.55 -16.76
CA ALA A 684 17.85 18.69 -16.91
C ALA A 684 17.94 19.58 -15.65
N VAL A 685 18.48 20.78 -15.81
CA VAL A 685 18.57 21.77 -14.73
C VAL A 685 17.25 22.52 -14.62
N LEU A 686 16.72 22.61 -13.40
CA LEU A 686 15.48 23.32 -13.09
C LEU A 686 15.71 24.84 -13.08
N GLY A 687 15.84 25.43 -14.26
CA GLY A 687 16.11 26.85 -14.46
C GLY A 687 16.45 27.18 -15.91
N ASP A 688 16.52 28.47 -16.21
CA ASP A 688 16.66 29.05 -17.55
C ASP A 688 17.95 29.88 -17.74
N ASP A 689 18.76 30.08 -16.70
CA ASP A 689 20.03 30.80 -16.76
C ASP A 689 21.16 29.94 -17.37
N ALA A 690 21.21 29.94 -18.70
CA ALA A 690 22.19 29.18 -19.48
C ALA A 690 23.65 29.59 -19.17
N ASP A 691 23.92 30.87 -18.94
CA ASP A 691 25.26 31.39 -18.71
C ASP A 691 25.78 30.99 -17.33
N ALA A 692 24.95 31.09 -16.29
CA ALA A 692 25.32 30.61 -14.96
C ALA A 692 25.56 29.09 -14.94
N ILE A 693 24.75 28.33 -15.69
CA ILE A 693 24.92 26.89 -15.82
C ILE A 693 26.21 26.56 -16.57
N ARG A 694 26.54 27.27 -17.66
CA ARG A 694 27.80 27.09 -18.41
C ARG A 694 29.00 27.35 -17.50
N ALA A 695 29.00 28.45 -16.75
CA ALA A 695 30.04 28.75 -15.77
C ALA A 695 30.19 27.65 -14.72
N ALA A 696 29.07 27.15 -14.16
CA ALA A 696 29.09 26.08 -13.18
C ALA A 696 29.57 24.73 -13.74
N LEU A 697 29.38 24.47 -15.04
CA LEU A 697 29.92 23.29 -15.71
C LEU A 697 31.43 23.39 -15.96
N GLU A 698 31.94 24.58 -16.33
CA GLU A 698 33.38 24.83 -16.52
C GLU A 698 34.18 24.65 -15.22
N GLU A 699 33.58 24.96 -14.06
CA GLU A 699 34.20 24.75 -12.75
C GLU A 699 34.29 23.27 -12.33
N LYS A 700 33.65 22.34 -13.05
CA LYS A 700 33.69 20.92 -12.70
C LYS A 700 35.07 20.33 -12.98
N LYS A 701 35.62 19.64 -11.97
CA LYS A 701 36.87 18.86 -12.10
C LYS A 701 36.80 17.77 -13.17
N THR A 702 35.61 17.24 -13.41
CA THR A 702 35.37 16.18 -14.39
C THR A 702 34.20 16.63 -15.26
N PRO A 703 34.42 16.82 -16.57
CA PRO A 703 33.35 17.11 -17.52
C PRO A 703 32.26 16.03 -17.49
N ASP A 704 31.04 16.41 -17.84
CA ASP A 704 29.95 15.46 -18.05
C ASP A 704 29.98 15.00 -19.53
N ASP A 705 29.95 13.70 -19.78
CA ASP A 705 29.92 13.12 -21.14
C ASP A 705 28.50 13.04 -21.72
N PHE A 706 27.56 13.80 -21.16
CA PHE A 706 26.15 13.83 -21.53
C PHE A 706 25.63 15.27 -21.59
N PRO A 707 24.61 15.55 -22.43
CA PRO A 707 24.06 16.90 -22.55
C PRO A 707 23.44 17.38 -21.24
N THR A 708 23.67 18.67 -20.95
CA THR A 708 22.94 19.43 -19.94
C THR A 708 21.89 20.28 -20.65
N LEU A 709 20.64 20.13 -20.22
CA LEU A 709 19.46 20.81 -20.73
C LEU A 709 18.88 21.71 -19.64
N LEU A 710 18.08 22.68 -20.07
CA LEU A 710 17.34 23.62 -19.26
C LEU A 710 15.87 23.20 -19.27
N LEU A 711 15.23 23.29 -18.10
CA LEU A 711 13.78 23.26 -17.96
C LEU A 711 13.30 24.70 -17.68
N PRO A 712 12.78 25.40 -18.69
CA PRO A 712 12.16 26.71 -18.50
C PRO A 712 11.09 26.68 -17.40
N ASP A 713 10.87 27.82 -16.75
CA ASP A 713 9.95 27.98 -15.61
C ASP A 713 10.31 27.17 -14.34
N GLY A 714 11.36 26.34 -14.40
CA GLY A 714 11.93 25.63 -13.27
C GLY A 714 10.88 24.88 -12.45
N LEU A 715 10.69 25.28 -11.20
CA LEU A 715 9.73 24.64 -10.28
C LEU A 715 8.26 24.89 -10.61
N GLN A 716 7.93 25.85 -11.48
CA GLN A 716 6.56 26.12 -11.92
C GLN A 716 6.16 25.28 -13.15
N HIS A 717 7.11 24.58 -13.77
CA HIS A 717 6.83 23.79 -14.96
C HIS A 717 5.89 22.60 -14.63
N PRO A 718 4.84 22.30 -15.42
CA PRO A 718 3.87 21.27 -15.10
C PRO A 718 4.45 19.87 -14.83
N ILE A 719 5.54 19.51 -15.53
CA ILE A 719 6.22 18.21 -15.36
C ILE A 719 6.71 17.98 -13.92
N ILE A 720 6.97 19.05 -13.15
CA ILE A 720 7.39 18.97 -11.75
C ILE A 720 6.34 18.20 -10.93
N HIS A 721 5.06 18.50 -11.20
CA HIS A 721 3.92 17.83 -10.57
C HIS A 721 3.70 16.45 -11.15
N GLN A 722 3.71 16.32 -12.49
CA GLN A 722 3.51 15.05 -13.18
C GLN A 722 4.49 13.98 -12.70
N LEU A 723 5.79 14.31 -12.64
CA LEU A 723 6.83 13.37 -12.26
C LEU A 723 6.98 13.18 -10.75
N GLY A 724 6.33 14.02 -9.94
CA GLY A 724 6.53 14.00 -8.50
C GLY A 724 7.96 14.35 -8.13
N ILE A 725 8.48 15.47 -8.65
CA ILE A 725 9.81 15.94 -8.27
C ILE A 725 9.76 16.41 -6.82
N LEU A 726 10.41 15.65 -5.94
CA LEU A 726 10.45 15.90 -4.50
C LEU A 726 11.90 16.11 -4.07
N ALA A 727 12.15 17.15 -3.27
CA ALA A 727 13.45 17.41 -2.64
C ALA A 727 14.61 17.52 -3.66
N GLU A 728 14.37 18.25 -4.75
CA GLU A 728 15.27 18.58 -5.86
C GLU A 728 16.60 19.23 -5.44
N ASP A 729 16.63 19.81 -4.24
CA ASP A 729 17.78 20.43 -3.60
C ASP A 729 18.65 19.44 -2.80
N THR A 730 18.16 18.21 -2.56
CA THR A 730 18.88 17.21 -1.76
C THR A 730 19.55 16.14 -2.60
N ARG A 731 18.86 15.65 -3.64
CA ARG A 731 19.31 14.59 -4.55
C ARG A 731 18.61 14.78 -5.91
N PRO A 732 19.21 14.25 -6.99
CA PRO A 732 18.56 14.27 -8.30
C PRO A 732 17.24 13.48 -8.27
N ASN A 733 16.29 13.91 -9.08
CA ASN A 733 15.11 13.13 -9.43
C ASN A 733 15.38 12.47 -10.80
N ILE A 734 15.08 11.19 -10.94
CA ILE A 734 15.41 10.42 -12.15
C ILE A 734 14.15 9.95 -12.84
N VAL A 735 14.06 10.20 -14.14
CA VAL A 735 13.06 9.58 -15.00
C VAL A 735 13.79 8.71 -16.02
N MET A 736 13.32 7.48 -16.18
CA MET A 736 13.78 6.58 -17.22
C MET A 736 12.63 6.32 -18.18
N LEU A 737 12.86 6.59 -19.46
CA LEU A 737 11.91 6.38 -20.54
C LEU A 737 12.32 5.15 -21.34
N ARG A 738 11.33 4.37 -21.74
CA ARG A 738 11.49 3.30 -22.74
C ARG A 738 11.67 3.93 -24.13
N PRO A 739 12.18 3.15 -25.10
CA PRO A 739 12.21 3.54 -26.52
C PRO A 739 10.93 4.14 -27.11
N ASP A 740 9.76 3.75 -26.60
CA ASP A 740 8.45 4.25 -27.04
C ASP A 740 8.00 5.54 -26.33
N GLY A 741 8.84 6.10 -25.44
CA GLY A 741 8.54 7.29 -24.65
C GLY A 741 7.71 7.05 -23.39
N SER A 742 7.27 5.81 -23.14
CA SER A 742 6.60 5.48 -21.89
C SER A 742 7.58 5.54 -20.71
N ILE A 743 7.10 6.00 -19.56
CA ILE A 743 7.87 6.05 -18.33
C ILE A 743 8.09 4.62 -17.83
N ALA A 744 9.35 4.21 -17.73
CA ALA A 744 9.73 2.96 -17.09
C ALA A 744 9.82 3.11 -15.57
N VAL A 745 10.41 4.22 -15.10
CA VAL A 745 10.40 4.60 -13.69
C VAL A 745 10.57 6.11 -13.52
N ALA A 746 9.84 6.71 -12.58
CA ALA A 746 10.18 8.00 -11.98
C ALA A 746 10.63 7.80 -10.53
N LEU A 747 11.78 8.35 -10.17
CA LEU A 747 12.42 8.20 -8.86
C LEU A 747 12.61 9.59 -8.26
N SER A 748 11.93 9.86 -7.16
CA SER A 748 12.06 11.13 -6.46
C SER A 748 13.42 11.28 -5.76
N GLY A 749 13.79 12.52 -5.41
CA GLY A 749 14.96 12.81 -4.57
C GLY A 749 14.89 12.12 -3.21
N LEU A 750 13.69 11.89 -2.66
CA LEU A 750 13.50 11.11 -1.42
C LEU A 750 13.92 9.64 -1.62
N THR A 751 13.48 9.02 -2.71
CA THR A 751 13.89 7.66 -3.08
C THR A 751 15.40 7.61 -3.30
N MET A 752 15.94 8.56 -4.07
CA MET A 752 17.37 8.62 -4.41
C MET A 752 18.27 8.88 -3.19
N SER A 753 17.78 9.57 -2.16
CA SER A 753 18.53 9.81 -0.92
C SER A 753 18.64 8.59 -0.01
N SER A 754 17.72 7.63 -0.15
CA SER A 754 17.56 6.51 0.79
C SER A 754 17.85 5.14 0.19
N GLN A 755 18.00 5.06 -1.14
CA GLN A 755 18.40 3.86 -1.85
C GLN A 755 19.92 3.59 -1.68
N THR A 756 20.35 2.33 -1.71
CA THR A 756 21.77 1.94 -1.53
C THR A 756 22.31 1.05 -2.67
N GLY A 757 21.64 1.01 -3.81
CA GLY A 757 21.98 0.20 -4.99
C GLY A 757 22.16 1.02 -6.27
N ASN A 758 22.25 0.34 -7.41
CA ASN A 758 22.32 0.97 -8.72
C ASN A 758 20.98 0.81 -9.43
N VAL A 759 19.99 1.63 -9.03
CA VAL A 759 18.60 1.50 -9.50
C VAL A 759 18.47 1.62 -11.02
N ILE A 760 19.25 2.49 -11.68
CA ILE A 760 19.24 2.64 -13.15
C ILE A 760 19.67 1.34 -13.82
N GLN A 761 20.80 0.78 -13.37
CA GLN A 761 21.29 -0.52 -13.85
C GLN A 761 20.26 -1.63 -13.59
N HIS A 762 19.71 -1.72 -12.37
CA HIS A 762 18.74 -2.77 -12.05
C HIS A 762 17.47 -2.70 -12.91
N VAL A 763 16.98 -1.50 -13.24
CA VAL A 763 15.82 -1.31 -14.12
C VAL A 763 16.12 -1.76 -15.54
N LEU A 764 17.29 -1.40 -16.08
CA LEU A 764 17.70 -1.80 -17.42
C LEU A 764 17.94 -3.31 -17.53
N GLU A 765 18.68 -3.90 -16.59
CA GLU A 765 18.96 -5.34 -16.58
C GLU A 765 17.69 -6.19 -16.40
N TRP A 766 16.71 -5.71 -15.63
CA TRP A 766 15.40 -6.35 -15.52
C TRP A 766 14.64 -6.34 -16.85
N HIS A 767 14.71 -5.24 -17.61
CA HIS A 767 14.09 -5.16 -18.94
C HIS A 767 14.85 -5.99 -19.99
N ASP A 768 16.18 -6.04 -19.92
CA ASP A 768 17.01 -6.90 -20.78
C ASP A 768 16.56 -8.37 -20.64
N GLU A 769 16.33 -8.84 -19.40
CA GLU A 769 15.80 -10.17 -19.14
C GLU A 769 14.38 -10.36 -19.68
N LYS A 770 13.49 -9.37 -19.51
CA LYS A 770 12.13 -9.44 -20.06
C LYS A 770 12.10 -9.53 -21.58
N ALA A 771 13.05 -8.90 -22.28
CA ALA A 771 13.16 -9.01 -23.73
C ALA A 771 13.53 -10.45 -24.15
N VAL A 772 14.42 -11.12 -23.41
CA VAL A 772 14.75 -12.55 -23.62
C VAL A 772 13.54 -13.43 -23.34
N ASP A 773 12.85 -13.23 -22.20
CA ASP A 773 11.63 -13.97 -21.85
C ASP A 773 10.55 -13.84 -22.95
N ALA A 774 10.37 -12.64 -23.49
CA ALA A 774 9.40 -12.38 -24.56
C ALA A 774 9.80 -13.05 -25.89
N ALA A 775 11.09 -13.10 -26.24
CA ALA A 775 11.56 -13.82 -27.42
C ALA A 775 11.34 -15.33 -27.30
N LEU A 776 11.69 -15.91 -26.13
CA LEU A 776 11.44 -17.32 -25.83
C LEU A 776 9.95 -17.67 -25.88
N ALA A 777 9.09 -16.82 -25.31
CA ALA A 777 7.63 -17.02 -25.33
C ALA A 777 7.03 -17.02 -26.74
N ARG A 778 7.64 -16.29 -27.69
CA ARG A 778 7.26 -16.31 -29.12
C ARG A 778 7.88 -17.46 -29.91
N GLY A 779 8.73 -18.28 -29.29
CA GLY A 779 9.49 -19.34 -29.96
C GLY A 779 10.68 -18.82 -30.80
N ASP A 780 11.07 -17.54 -30.65
CA ASP A 780 12.18 -16.95 -31.37
C ASP A 780 13.51 -17.18 -30.64
N LEU A 781 14.02 -18.41 -30.75
CA LEU A 781 15.29 -18.80 -30.13
C LEU A 781 16.49 -18.02 -30.70
N GLY A 782 16.42 -17.58 -31.95
CA GLY A 782 17.47 -16.79 -32.59
C GLY A 782 17.65 -15.45 -31.88
N GLU A 783 16.53 -14.73 -31.69
CA GLU A 783 16.54 -13.45 -30.99
C GLU A 783 16.87 -13.61 -29.50
N ALA A 784 16.32 -14.63 -28.83
CA ALA A 784 16.62 -14.91 -27.43
C ALA A 784 18.13 -15.14 -27.21
N LYS A 785 18.79 -15.87 -28.13
CA LYS A 785 20.25 -16.04 -28.13
C LYS A 785 20.98 -14.72 -28.35
N ARG A 786 20.60 -13.97 -29.38
CA ARG A 786 21.24 -12.68 -29.70
C ARG A 786 21.25 -11.75 -28.49
N LEU A 787 20.11 -11.64 -27.80
CA LEU A 787 19.96 -10.80 -26.62
C LEU A 787 20.74 -11.34 -25.40
N ALA A 788 20.56 -12.61 -25.04
CA ALA A 788 21.17 -13.18 -23.83
C ALA A 788 22.71 -13.23 -23.92
N PHE A 789 23.26 -13.70 -25.03
CA PHE A 789 24.72 -13.86 -25.19
C PHE A 789 25.45 -12.55 -25.44
N ALA A 790 24.77 -11.49 -25.90
CA ALA A 790 25.36 -10.16 -25.98
C ALA A 790 25.69 -9.60 -24.59
N HIS A 791 24.79 -9.79 -23.61
CA HIS A 791 25.00 -9.34 -22.24
C HIS A 791 25.82 -10.33 -21.39
N ALA A 792 25.70 -11.63 -21.67
CA ALA A 792 26.40 -12.72 -21.00
C ALA A 792 27.25 -13.52 -22.02
N PRO A 793 28.34 -12.93 -22.57
CA PRO A 793 29.17 -13.61 -23.56
C PRO A 793 29.86 -14.85 -22.99
N LEU A 794 30.21 -15.78 -23.87
CA LEU A 794 31.02 -16.95 -23.51
C LEU A 794 32.45 -16.51 -23.21
N GLU A 795 33.09 -17.11 -22.20
CA GLU A 795 34.53 -16.92 -22.00
C GLU A 795 35.30 -17.54 -23.17
N GLU A 796 36.05 -16.72 -23.90
CA GLU A 796 36.98 -17.22 -24.90
C GLU A 796 38.21 -17.85 -24.23
N PRO A 797 38.72 -18.99 -24.73
CA PRO A 797 39.94 -19.58 -24.22
C PRO A 797 41.09 -18.60 -24.37
N THR A 798 41.84 -18.38 -23.27
CA THR A 798 43.01 -17.49 -23.31
C THR A 798 44.10 -18.13 -24.18
N PRO A 799 44.63 -17.43 -25.19
CA PRO A 799 45.79 -17.91 -25.96
C PRO A 799 46.97 -18.25 -25.04
N PRO A 800 47.79 -19.28 -25.36
CA PRO A 800 48.86 -19.78 -24.48
C PRO A 800 49.90 -18.74 -24.05
N ASP A 801 50.02 -17.66 -24.82
CA ASP A 801 50.97 -16.56 -24.71
C ASP A 801 50.40 -15.30 -24.03
N GLN A 802 49.13 -15.30 -23.62
CA GLN A 802 48.47 -14.16 -23.01
C GLN A 802 48.05 -14.42 -21.56
N LYS A 803 48.10 -13.36 -20.73
CA LYS A 803 47.54 -13.43 -19.38
C LYS A 803 46.02 -13.58 -19.46
N LYS A 804 45.47 -14.54 -18.70
CA LYS A 804 44.03 -14.73 -18.57
C LYS A 804 43.37 -13.40 -18.21
N LYS A 805 42.50 -12.90 -19.09
CA LYS A 805 41.71 -11.71 -18.80
C LYS A 805 40.81 -12.01 -17.60
N PRO A 806 40.62 -11.07 -16.66
CA PRO A 806 39.67 -11.27 -15.58
C PRO A 806 38.28 -11.51 -16.19
N ALA A 807 37.58 -12.51 -15.67
CA ALA A 807 36.23 -12.85 -16.10
C ALA A 807 35.32 -11.60 -15.98
N LYS A 808 34.57 -11.28 -17.04
CA LYS A 808 33.57 -10.21 -16.97
C LYS A 808 32.50 -10.66 -15.98
N LYS A 809 32.29 -9.89 -14.92
CA LYS A 809 31.21 -10.16 -13.96
C LYS A 809 29.87 -9.99 -14.67
N ILE A 810 29.09 -11.06 -14.78
CA ILE A 810 27.76 -11.06 -15.39
C ILE A 810 26.72 -10.76 -14.31
N SER A 811 25.70 -9.96 -14.63
CA SER A 811 24.62 -9.64 -13.69
C SER A 811 23.71 -10.85 -13.46
N VAL A 812 22.97 -10.84 -12.35
CA VAL A 812 22.01 -11.90 -12.00
C VAL A 812 20.91 -12.04 -13.08
N PRO A 813 20.26 -10.95 -13.56
CA PRO A 813 19.27 -11.05 -14.64
C PRO A 813 19.84 -11.63 -15.95
N HIS A 814 21.08 -11.25 -16.32
CA HIS A 814 21.70 -11.75 -17.56
C HIS A 814 22.12 -13.22 -17.46
N LEU A 815 22.63 -13.69 -16.32
CA LEU A 815 22.89 -15.11 -16.07
C LEU A 815 21.60 -15.93 -16.11
N ARG A 816 20.55 -15.46 -15.45
CA ARG A 816 19.23 -16.11 -15.45
C ARG A 816 18.64 -16.19 -16.86
N SER A 817 18.79 -15.13 -17.65
CA SER A 817 18.40 -15.10 -19.07
C SER A 817 19.15 -16.15 -19.90
N ARG A 818 20.48 -16.22 -19.75
CA ARG A 818 21.30 -17.21 -20.47
C ARG A 818 20.97 -18.64 -20.04
N ALA A 819 20.70 -18.87 -18.76
CA ALA A 819 20.22 -20.16 -18.27
C ALA A 819 18.91 -20.59 -18.95
N LYS A 820 17.92 -19.71 -19.06
CA LYS A 820 16.64 -19.97 -19.75
C LYS A 820 16.84 -20.27 -21.24
N VAL A 821 17.75 -19.55 -21.91
CA VAL A 821 18.09 -19.82 -23.31
C VAL A 821 18.77 -21.19 -23.46
N TYR A 822 19.69 -21.55 -22.56
CA TYR A 822 20.28 -22.90 -22.57
C TYR A 822 19.25 -24.00 -22.32
N MET A 823 18.26 -23.79 -21.45
CA MET A 823 17.14 -24.72 -21.30
C MET A 823 16.36 -24.90 -22.60
N ALA A 824 16.05 -23.80 -23.29
CA ALA A 824 15.36 -23.85 -24.59
C ALA A 824 16.21 -24.50 -25.70
N MET A 825 17.52 -24.59 -25.52
CA MET A 825 18.45 -25.32 -26.38
C MET A 825 18.69 -26.77 -25.93
N GLU A 826 18.04 -27.21 -24.85
CA GLU A 826 18.28 -28.50 -24.20
C GLU A 826 19.73 -28.70 -23.73
N ASN A 827 20.48 -27.61 -23.55
CA ASN A 827 21.83 -27.63 -23.00
C ASN A 827 21.76 -27.53 -21.47
N TRP A 828 21.28 -28.60 -20.84
CA TRP A 828 20.98 -28.63 -19.41
C TRP A 828 22.20 -28.40 -18.51
N LYS A 829 23.38 -28.86 -18.94
CA LYS A 829 24.63 -28.66 -18.19
C LYS A 829 25.01 -27.17 -18.10
N ALA A 830 24.90 -26.45 -19.22
CA ALA A 830 25.20 -25.02 -19.24
C ALA A 830 24.10 -24.21 -18.51
N ALA A 831 22.84 -24.59 -18.67
CA ALA A 831 21.73 -24.00 -17.92
C ALA A 831 21.94 -24.15 -16.40
N TYR A 832 22.37 -25.33 -15.95
CA TYR A 832 22.63 -25.59 -14.53
C TYR A 832 23.79 -24.76 -13.98
N ALA A 833 24.87 -24.59 -14.75
CA ALA A 833 26.00 -23.76 -14.34
C ALA A 833 25.58 -22.31 -14.07
N ASP A 834 24.84 -21.70 -15.01
CA ASP A 834 24.38 -20.31 -14.89
C ASP A 834 23.37 -20.12 -13.75
N ILE A 835 22.39 -21.03 -13.62
CA ILE A 835 21.39 -20.91 -12.55
C ILE A 835 22.00 -21.16 -11.17
N GLN A 836 23.04 -22.01 -11.07
CA GLN A 836 23.72 -22.26 -9.81
C GLN A 836 24.50 -21.01 -9.35
N GLU A 837 25.17 -20.30 -10.26
CA GLU A 837 25.81 -19.02 -9.95
C GLU A 837 24.79 -17.96 -9.53
N THR A 838 23.68 -17.88 -10.27
CA THR A 838 22.52 -17.00 -9.96
C THR A 838 22.01 -17.27 -8.53
N TYR A 839 21.75 -18.55 -8.20
CA TYR A 839 21.30 -18.98 -6.87
C TYR A 839 22.28 -18.56 -5.77
N LEU A 840 23.58 -18.79 -5.95
CA LEU A 840 24.57 -18.42 -4.95
C LEU A 840 24.60 -16.91 -4.69
N SER A 841 24.51 -16.10 -5.75
CA SER A 841 24.47 -14.63 -5.66
C SER A 841 23.22 -14.15 -4.92
N VAL A 842 22.03 -14.60 -5.36
CA VAL A 842 20.75 -14.17 -4.79
C VAL A 842 20.60 -14.68 -3.35
N ASN A 843 20.99 -15.93 -3.06
CA ASN A 843 20.95 -16.47 -1.70
C ASN A 843 21.90 -15.72 -0.75
N SER A 844 23.11 -15.38 -1.22
CA SER A 844 24.04 -14.52 -0.47
C SER A 844 23.42 -13.15 -0.16
N LYS A 845 22.78 -12.53 -1.16
CA LYS A 845 22.10 -11.24 -0.99
C LYS A 845 20.94 -11.34 0.01
N ALA A 846 20.11 -12.37 -0.10
CA ALA A 846 19.01 -12.66 0.83
C ALA A 846 19.52 -12.83 2.28
N GLY A 847 20.63 -13.54 2.46
CA GLY A 847 21.34 -13.63 3.74
C GLY A 847 21.83 -12.28 4.25
N TYR A 848 22.46 -11.46 3.39
CA TYR A 848 22.99 -10.14 3.71
C TYR A 848 21.92 -9.15 4.21
N ILE A 849 20.73 -9.18 3.60
CA ILE A 849 19.57 -8.36 4.02
C ILE A 849 18.70 -9.07 5.06
N SER A 850 19.04 -10.31 5.40
CA SER A 850 18.32 -11.20 6.32
C SER A 850 16.84 -11.31 5.96
N MET A 851 16.53 -11.46 4.68
CA MET A 851 15.18 -11.53 4.15
C MET A 851 15.17 -12.46 2.93
N ARG A 852 14.21 -13.39 2.90
CA ARG A 852 13.94 -14.20 1.72
C ARG A 852 13.20 -13.34 0.69
N THR A 853 13.75 -13.23 -0.51
CA THR A 853 13.22 -12.38 -1.58
C THR A 853 12.41 -13.22 -2.57
N ALA A 854 11.46 -12.59 -3.27
CA ALA A 854 10.74 -13.25 -4.37
C ALA A 854 11.71 -13.74 -5.46
N GLU A 855 12.78 -12.98 -5.72
CA GLU A 855 13.86 -13.38 -6.63
C GLU A 855 14.54 -14.70 -6.20
N LEU A 856 14.72 -14.94 -4.90
CA LEU A 856 15.29 -16.20 -4.41
C LEU A 856 14.32 -17.36 -4.66
N ASP A 857 13.02 -17.15 -4.42
CA ASP A 857 11.98 -18.14 -4.71
C ASP A 857 11.96 -18.50 -6.20
N GLU A 858 11.93 -17.51 -7.10
CA GLU A 858 11.97 -17.69 -8.56
C GLU A 858 13.21 -18.47 -9.03
N VAL A 859 14.38 -18.15 -8.47
CA VAL A 859 15.64 -18.78 -8.85
C VAL A 859 15.71 -20.23 -8.37
N GLU A 860 15.21 -20.52 -7.17
CA GLU A 860 15.12 -21.89 -6.66
C GLU A 860 14.14 -22.74 -7.49
N GLU A 861 13.00 -22.18 -7.90
CA GLU A 861 12.04 -22.85 -8.78
C GLU A 861 12.64 -23.17 -10.16
N LEU A 862 13.32 -22.20 -10.77
CA LEU A 862 14.00 -22.39 -12.06
C LEU A 862 15.12 -23.45 -11.95
N LYS A 863 15.91 -23.40 -10.88
CA LYS A 863 16.95 -24.40 -10.60
C LYS A 863 16.35 -25.81 -10.45
N ALA A 864 15.24 -25.94 -9.73
CA ALA A 864 14.56 -27.23 -9.55
C ALA A 864 13.95 -27.75 -10.87
N ALA A 865 13.47 -26.87 -11.74
CA ALA A 865 13.02 -27.24 -13.08
C ALA A 865 14.18 -27.81 -13.93
N ILE A 866 15.34 -27.15 -13.90
CA ILE A 866 16.55 -27.61 -14.61
C ILE A 866 17.02 -28.98 -14.09
N LEU A 867 17.08 -29.16 -12.77
CA LEU A 867 17.49 -30.44 -12.17
C LEU A 867 16.57 -31.59 -12.57
N ARG A 868 15.25 -31.37 -12.54
CA ARG A 868 14.28 -32.38 -12.99
C ARG A 868 14.45 -32.74 -14.46
N ALA A 869 14.73 -31.75 -15.32
CA ALA A 869 14.99 -31.99 -16.74
C ALA A 869 16.28 -32.79 -16.97
N ILE A 870 17.34 -32.54 -16.18
CA ILE A 870 18.57 -33.35 -16.19
C ILE A 870 18.27 -34.79 -15.79
N GLU A 871 17.54 -34.99 -14.69
CA GLU A 871 17.15 -36.34 -14.23
C GLU A 871 16.30 -37.08 -15.27
N GLN A 872 15.40 -36.39 -15.97
CA GLN A 872 14.60 -36.96 -17.06
C GLN A 872 15.45 -37.32 -18.28
N ALA A 873 16.38 -36.45 -18.68
CA ALA A 873 17.31 -36.73 -19.78
C ALA A 873 18.26 -37.90 -19.45
N ASP A 874 18.69 -38.03 -18.19
CA ASP A 874 19.57 -39.10 -17.72
C ASP A 874 18.82 -40.43 -17.47
N SER A 875 17.49 -40.39 -17.22
CA SER A 875 16.67 -41.58 -16.97
C SER A 875 16.08 -42.24 -18.22
N GLY A 876 16.22 -41.60 -19.39
CA GLY A 876 16.08 -42.25 -20.70
C GLY A 876 14.64 -42.48 -21.18
N GLU A 877 14.22 -41.63 -22.12
CA GLU A 877 13.67 -42.09 -23.41
C GLU A 877 14.69 -41.77 -24.52
#